data_AF-A0A1Q3T4M4-F1
#
_entry.id   AF-A0A1Q3T4M4-F1
#
_cell.length_a   1.000
_cell.length_b   1.000
_cell.length_c   1.000
_cell.angle_alpha   90.00
_cell.angle_beta   90.00
_cell.angle_gamma   90.00
#
_symmetry.space_group_name_H-M   'P 1'
#
loop_
_entity.id
_entity.type
_entity.pdbx_description
1 polymer ?
#
loop_
_entity_poly.entity_id
_entity_poly.type
_entity_poly.pdbx_seq_one_letter_code
_entity_poly.pdbx_strand_id
1 'polypeptide(L)'
;MFRFKTHPKRPVIGKINLPLLAIIFLTAVLAACGDTPTTAPAQPVSTTAAAQAAQTTAAAAAAPVTINIDMASFKFAPLEISIPAGSTVIWTNKDAAKHDVVADDNSFESPVLDKGQTYTRKFDTPGTITYYCKFHGSPGQGMIGKLVVTPAQAGAVPVNTTAAAAPSTTQVVAVATTPAQTTVAPATQAATTAAQATTAAQPTTTAATQPPGVVNFRDDLQQTDQLQVAFDKMAPLPSGYVYFAWLVNSADGSLLRLGQLIPGANGAVNQKFSDPQQRNLLATFDKFIITHEQLDPTPNAPSSMVIYTGQLPGPSLIHIRHLLVSFPAAPNKVGLEVGLRDQATILRRHTEFMVDALKAGDLATVKLHAEHLINLIEGSKGPDYGDLNKDGQVTNPGDGYGLLKNGDQLGYLEGSKDHANLAAQAEGATPAIKLHASHVAITVDNATGWVTGVRDQSLAVLKVNDIKAATPLVQQISVLSNQILNGVDVNGDGIILPIPGSGGVVTSYQHAQLMASIPLTFPGDTAVGEGGTGHDHTPAPVVLTSPVASSGTTAANTSQTTAAASKPTTAASGSDALGGPGQEIKMDITGFKFSRNPITIKAGTKVTWTNRDSAPHTATSDNSSWDSGILNTGQSFSFVFNKPGTVTYHCEVHPNMTATIIVVA
;
A
#
# COMPACT_ATOMS: atom_id res chain seq x y z
N MET A 1 -3.23 -6.00 59.94
CA MET A 1 -2.03 -6.57 60.59
C MET A 1 -1.80 -7.98 60.07
N PHE A 2 -1.01 -8.13 59.01
CA PHE A 2 -0.73 -9.43 58.39
C PHE A 2 0.72 -9.85 58.72
N ARG A 3 0.87 -11.03 59.33
CA ARG A 3 2.14 -11.64 59.72
C ARG A 3 2.84 -12.26 58.51
N PHE A 4 4.09 -11.87 58.28
CA PHE A 4 5.03 -12.57 57.40
C PHE A 4 5.49 -13.90 58.02
N LYS A 5 5.50 -14.97 57.21
CA LYS A 5 6.20 -16.23 57.48
C LYS A 5 7.31 -16.39 56.45
N THR A 6 8.52 -16.64 56.92
CA THR A 6 9.73 -16.85 56.11
C THR A 6 10.15 -18.33 56.06
N HIS A 7 10.68 -18.72 54.88
CA HIS A 7 11.66 -19.78 54.56
C HIS A 7 11.20 -21.26 54.56
N PRO A 8 11.84 -22.19 53.78
CA PRO A 8 13.26 -22.18 53.35
C PRO A 8 13.61 -22.67 51.91
N LYS A 9 14.92 -22.54 51.63
CA LYS A 9 15.70 -22.87 50.42
C LYS A 9 15.63 -24.35 49.98
N ARG A 10 15.84 -24.60 48.68
CA ARG A 10 16.16 -25.91 48.08
C ARG A 10 17.35 -25.81 47.09
N PRO A 11 18.04 -26.94 46.79
CA PRO A 11 19.50 -26.97 46.61
C PRO A 11 20.00 -27.05 45.16
N VAL A 12 21.32 -26.91 45.04
CA VAL A 12 22.19 -27.01 43.87
C VAL A 12 22.29 -28.43 43.33
N ILE A 13 22.16 -28.60 42.01
CA ILE A 13 22.52 -29.77 41.18
C ILE A 13 22.94 -29.14 39.83
N GLY A 14 24.01 -29.46 39.11
CA GLY A 14 24.99 -30.54 39.09
C GLY A 14 25.45 -30.60 37.62
N LYS A 15 26.72 -30.29 37.35
CA LYS A 15 27.30 -30.23 35.98
C LYS A 15 27.39 -31.64 35.37
N ILE A 16 27.05 -31.78 34.09
CA ILE A 16 27.28 -33.01 33.30
C ILE A 16 28.25 -32.69 32.17
N ASN A 17 29.39 -33.39 32.19
CA ASN A 17 30.36 -33.52 31.10
C ASN A 17 29.95 -34.69 30.19
N LEU A 18 30.21 -34.60 28.88
CA LEU A 18 30.37 -35.76 27.99
C LEU A 18 31.46 -35.45 26.92
N PRO A 19 32.19 -36.46 26.40
CA PRO A 19 33.56 -36.29 25.95
C PRO A 19 33.76 -36.17 24.43
N LEU A 20 34.98 -35.73 24.14
CA LEU A 20 35.72 -35.61 22.88
C LEU A 20 35.90 -36.96 22.16
N LEU A 21 35.76 -36.97 20.83
CA LEU A 21 36.34 -37.99 19.96
C LEU A 21 37.17 -37.30 18.87
N ALA A 22 38.45 -37.62 18.82
CA ALA A 22 39.42 -37.16 17.83
C ALA A 22 39.61 -38.22 16.74
N ILE A 23 39.73 -37.80 15.47
CA ILE A 23 40.40 -38.56 14.41
C ILE A 23 41.33 -37.61 13.65
N ILE A 24 42.54 -38.11 13.41
CA ILE A 24 43.77 -37.45 12.98
C ILE A 24 44.07 -37.84 11.52
N PHE A 25 44.50 -36.83 10.73
CA PHE A 25 45.44 -36.80 9.59
C PHE A 25 45.22 -37.66 8.32
N LEU A 26 45.32 -37.01 7.14
CA LEU A 26 46.50 -37.15 6.26
C LEU A 26 46.56 -36.03 5.20
N THR A 27 47.71 -35.34 5.13
CA THR A 27 48.12 -34.39 4.09
C THR A 27 48.90 -35.07 2.97
N ALA A 28 48.74 -34.62 1.71
CA ALA A 28 49.82 -34.67 0.72
C ALA A 28 49.64 -33.58 -0.35
N VAL A 29 50.69 -32.77 -0.51
CA VAL A 29 50.95 -31.78 -1.57
C VAL A 29 51.69 -32.49 -2.70
N LEU A 30 51.47 -32.11 -3.97
CA LEU A 30 52.55 -31.95 -4.96
C LEU A 30 52.07 -31.13 -6.19
N ALA A 31 53.01 -30.38 -6.75
CA ALA A 31 52.84 -29.41 -7.83
C ALA A 31 53.33 -29.93 -9.19
N ALA A 32 52.94 -29.17 -10.24
CA ALA A 32 53.76 -28.75 -11.39
C ALA A 32 53.50 -29.35 -12.80
N CYS A 33 53.48 -28.41 -13.77
CA CYS A 33 53.79 -28.48 -15.22
C CYS A 33 52.88 -29.35 -16.11
N GLY A 34 52.52 -29.03 -17.36
CA GLY A 34 52.88 -28.01 -18.34
C GLY A 34 52.35 -28.48 -19.72
N ASP A 35 52.27 -27.54 -20.67
CA ASP A 35 52.22 -27.69 -22.14
C ASP A 35 50.91 -27.94 -22.92
N THR A 36 50.72 -27.02 -23.87
CA THR A 36 49.81 -26.93 -25.04
C THR A 36 50.17 -27.88 -26.19
N PRO A 37 49.26 -28.12 -27.17
CA PRO A 37 49.38 -27.44 -28.48
C PRO A 37 48.00 -27.07 -29.13
N THR A 38 47.81 -25.86 -29.66
CA THR A 38 47.94 -25.43 -31.07
C THR A 38 46.79 -25.86 -32.02
N THR A 39 45.97 -24.90 -32.47
CA THR A 39 45.71 -24.58 -33.91
C THR A 39 44.96 -23.24 -34.05
N ALA A 40 45.39 -22.45 -35.04
CA ALA A 40 44.97 -21.07 -35.37
C ALA A 40 43.91 -21.05 -36.52
N PRO A 41 43.61 -19.91 -37.18
CA PRO A 41 42.99 -18.67 -36.69
C PRO A 41 41.74 -18.27 -37.55
N ALA A 42 40.91 -17.33 -37.08
CA ALA A 42 40.03 -16.56 -37.94
C ALA A 42 40.00 -15.09 -37.51
N GLN A 43 40.48 -14.22 -38.39
CA GLN A 43 40.44 -12.76 -38.28
C GLN A 43 39.00 -12.24 -38.38
N PRO A 44 38.60 -11.20 -37.63
CA PRO A 44 37.47 -10.37 -38.03
C PRO A 44 37.94 -9.08 -38.69
N VAL A 45 37.18 -8.74 -39.71
CA VAL A 45 37.31 -7.64 -40.65
C VAL A 45 37.02 -6.32 -39.95
N SER A 46 37.86 -5.32 -40.19
CA SER A 46 37.64 -3.92 -39.80
C SER A 46 36.52 -3.30 -40.62
N THR A 47 35.46 -2.83 -39.96
CA THR A 47 34.59 -1.77 -40.50
C THR A 47 34.49 -0.64 -39.49
N THR A 48 35.08 0.49 -39.85
CA THR A 48 34.98 1.79 -39.20
C THR A 48 33.55 2.31 -39.21
N ALA A 49 33.01 2.62 -38.02
CA ALA A 49 31.91 3.57 -37.84
C ALA A 49 32.27 4.49 -36.67
N ALA A 50 32.37 5.78 -36.94
CA ALA A 50 32.74 6.81 -35.98
C ALA A 50 31.69 6.92 -34.87
N ALA A 51 32.11 6.71 -33.62
CA ALA A 51 31.31 6.98 -32.44
C ALA A 51 31.47 8.45 -32.04
N GLN A 52 30.36 9.18 -32.01
CA GLN A 52 30.31 10.52 -31.43
C GLN A 52 30.20 10.38 -29.90
N ALA A 53 31.27 10.79 -29.20
CA ALA A 53 31.36 10.72 -27.76
C ALA A 53 30.39 11.71 -27.10
N ALA A 54 29.40 11.18 -26.36
CA ALA A 54 28.67 11.94 -25.37
C ALA A 54 29.52 12.02 -24.09
N GLN A 55 29.95 13.23 -23.73
CA GLN A 55 30.57 13.50 -22.43
C GLN A 55 29.52 13.35 -21.33
N THR A 56 29.66 12.32 -20.51
CA THR A 56 28.97 12.20 -19.22
C THR A 56 29.76 12.98 -18.17
N THR A 57 29.14 14.02 -17.62
CA THR A 57 29.61 14.68 -16.39
C THR A 57 29.45 13.71 -15.22
N ALA A 58 30.56 13.33 -14.60
CA ALA A 58 30.59 12.45 -13.44
C ALA A 58 30.06 13.19 -12.20
N ALA A 59 29.02 12.62 -11.59
CA ALA A 59 28.48 13.06 -10.30
C ALA A 59 29.49 12.78 -9.17
N ALA A 60 29.69 13.75 -8.28
CA ALA A 60 30.60 13.63 -7.15
C ALA A 60 30.11 12.57 -6.13
N ALA A 61 31.03 11.70 -5.69
CA ALA A 61 30.77 10.53 -4.85
C ALA A 61 30.71 10.84 -3.33
N ALA A 62 29.91 10.07 -2.59
CA ALA A 62 29.72 10.21 -1.14
C ALA A 62 30.73 9.37 -0.32
N ALA A 63 31.24 9.95 0.79
CA ALA A 63 32.21 9.31 1.68
C ALA A 63 31.58 8.25 2.60
N PRO A 64 32.35 7.26 3.12
CA PRO A 64 31.85 6.27 4.08
C PRO A 64 31.26 6.91 5.35
N VAL A 65 30.14 6.36 5.83
CA VAL A 65 29.40 6.88 7.00
C VAL A 65 29.19 5.78 8.06
N THR A 66 28.88 6.20 9.29
CA THR A 66 28.37 5.28 10.32
C THR A 66 26.89 5.56 10.56
N ILE A 67 26.04 4.54 10.47
CA ILE A 67 24.58 4.63 10.60
C ILE A 67 24.10 3.71 11.72
N ASN A 68 23.16 4.18 12.54
CA ASN A 68 22.49 3.37 13.54
C ASN A 68 21.13 2.87 13.02
N ILE A 69 20.81 1.61 13.33
CA ILE A 69 19.50 1.01 13.12
C ILE A 69 18.97 0.56 14.49
N ASP A 70 17.87 1.13 14.92
CA ASP A 70 17.21 0.75 16.16
C ASP A 70 16.32 -0.46 15.92
N MET A 71 16.37 -1.43 16.84
CA MET A 71 15.39 -2.51 16.91
C MET A 71 14.37 -2.14 18.00
N ALA A 72 13.23 -1.62 17.56
CA ALA A 72 12.16 -1.14 18.43
C ALA A 72 10.80 -1.54 17.88
N SER A 73 9.87 -1.90 18.76
CA SER A 73 8.54 -2.40 18.43
C SER A 73 8.55 -3.54 17.40
N PHE A 74 9.49 -4.48 17.55
CA PHE A 74 9.70 -5.64 16.65
C PHE A 74 10.01 -5.25 15.19
N LYS A 75 10.69 -4.12 14.98
CA LYS A 75 11.09 -3.63 13.64
C LYS A 75 12.52 -3.12 13.64
N PHE A 76 13.20 -3.26 12.49
CA PHE A 76 14.41 -2.50 12.20
C PHE A 76 14.02 -1.08 11.74
N ALA A 77 14.54 -0.05 12.40
CA ALA A 77 14.24 1.35 12.13
C ALA A 77 15.52 2.16 11.97
N PRO A 78 15.78 2.74 10.79
CA PRO A 78 15.01 2.63 9.54
C PRO A 78 14.94 1.20 8.97
N LEU A 79 13.86 0.90 8.24
CA LEU A 79 13.61 -0.40 7.60
C LEU A 79 14.52 -0.65 6.40
N GLU A 80 14.78 0.39 5.61
CA GLU A 80 15.71 0.35 4.48
C GLU A 80 16.72 1.50 4.59
N ILE A 81 17.99 1.21 4.37
CA ILE A 81 19.05 2.22 4.27
C ILE A 81 19.93 2.00 3.04
N SER A 82 20.48 3.09 2.53
CA SER A 82 21.52 3.07 1.48
C SER A 82 22.77 3.76 2.00
N ILE A 83 23.93 3.09 1.89
CA ILE A 83 25.23 3.57 2.39
C ILE A 83 26.33 3.42 1.33
N PRO A 84 27.33 4.30 1.26
CA PRO A 84 28.53 4.08 0.46
C PRO A 84 29.34 2.89 0.97
N ALA A 85 30.02 2.16 0.10
CA ALA A 85 30.90 1.08 0.52
C ALA A 85 32.01 1.60 1.44
N GLY A 86 32.40 0.78 2.42
CA GLY A 86 33.26 1.18 3.53
C GLY A 86 32.50 1.78 4.71
N SER A 87 31.19 1.98 4.61
CA SER A 87 30.35 2.46 5.71
C SER A 87 30.13 1.38 6.78
N THR A 88 29.81 1.81 7.99
CA THR A 88 29.56 0.95 9.15
C THR A 88 28.10 1.09 9.62
N VAL A 89 27.43 -0.02 9.90
CA VAL A 89 26.08 -0.06 10.46
C VAL A 89 26.13 -0.59 11.89
N ILE A 90 25.42 0.08 12.80
CA ILE A 90 25.28 -0.30 14.20
C ILE A 90 23.81 -0.59 14.49
N TRP A 91 23.45 -1.84 14.74
CA TRP A 91 22.12 -2.21 15.23
C TRP A 91 22.07 -2.08 16.74
N THR A 92 21.04 -1.44 17.29
CA THR A 92 20.84 -1.27 18.75
C THR A 92 19.50 -1.84 19.17
N ASN A 93 19.48 -2.79 20.10
CA ASN A 93 18.21 -3.30 20.63
C ASN A 93 17.61 -2.30 21.62
N LYS A 94 16.42 -1.77 21.34
CA LYS A 94 15.66 -0.89 22.26
C LYS A 94 14.45 -1.58 22.87
N ASP A 95 14.04 -2.73 22.34
CA ASP A 95 12.95 -3.53 22.87
C ASP A 95 13.36 -4.29 24.13
N ALA A 96 12.36 -4.65 24.94
CA ALA A 96 12.55 -5.64 26.00
C ALA A 96 12.70 -7.06 25.45
N ALA A 97 12.17 -7.32 24.25
CA ALA A 97 12.34 -8.58 23.54
C ALA A 97 13.78 -8.72 23.00
N LYS A 98 14.28 -9.96 22.96
CA LYS A 98 15.62 -10.27 22.42
C LYS A 98 15.59 -10.25 20.90
N HIS A 99 16.60 -9.67 20.27
CA HIS A 99 16.69 -9.60 18.81
C HIS A 99 18.06 -10.05 18.32
N ASP A 100 18.14 -10.45 17.06
CA ASP A 100 19.39 -10.66 16.33
C ASP A 100 19.26 -10.08 14.91
N VAL A 101 20.34 -10.11 14.13
CA VAL A 101 20.39 -9.58 12.77
C VAL A 101 21.09 -10.60 11.88
N VAL A 102 20.36 -11.15 10.91
CA VAL A 102 20.83 -12.25 10.07
C VAL A 102 20.53 -11.91 8.62
N ALA A 103 21.55 -11.91 7.76
CA ALA A 103 21.35 -11.70 6.33
C ALA A 103 20.56 -12.86 5.71
N ASP A 104 19.67 -12.55 4.77
CA ASP A 104 18.83 -13.52 4.09
C ASP A 104 19.65 -14.55 3.30
N ASP A 105 20.81 -14.13 2.78
CA ASP A 105 21.79 -14.97 2.10
C ASP A 105 22.77 -15.69 3.05
N ASN A 106 22.59 -15.52 4.36
CA ASN A 106 23.47 -15.99 5.43
C ASN A 106 24.91 -15.45 5.37
N SER A 107 25.16 -14.34 4.66
CA SER A 107 26.48 -13.68 4.62
C SER A 107 26.90 -13.10 5.98
N PHE A 108 25.95 -12.93 6.91
CA PHE A 108 26.23 -12.57 8.30
C PHE A 108 25.12 -12.90 9.30
N GLU A 109 25.53 -12.96 10.56
CA GLU A 109 24.66 -13.12 11.73
C GLU A 109 25.27 -12.41 12.94
N SER A 110 24.45 -11.71 13.72
CA SER A 110 24.83 -11.17 15.02
C SER A 110 24.65 -12.19 16.15
N PRO A 111 25.31 -12.03 17.30
CA PRO A 111 24.83 -12.64 18.54
C PRO A 111 23.41 -12.17 18.87
N VAL A 112 22.73 -12.89 19.77
CA VAL A 112 21.46 -12.43 20.37
C VAL A 112 21.72 -11.20 21.22
N LEU A 113 20.97 -10.13 20.98
CA LEU A 113 21.08 -8.83 21.62
C LEU A 113 19.96 -8.64 22.63
N ASP A 114 20.34 -8.41 23.89
CA ASP A 114 19.44 -7.92 24.95
C ASP A 114 19.18 -6.42 24.84
N LYS A 115 18.17 -5.93 25.55
CA LYS A 115 17.83 -4.50 25.58
C LYS A 115 19.06 -3.63 25.90
N GLY A 116 19.33 -2.66 25.04
CA GLY A 116 20.44 -1.72 25.11
C GLY A 116 21.75 -2.21 24.48
N GLN A 117 21.84 -3.49 24.06
CA GLN A 117 23.04 -4.02 23.41
C GLN A 117 23.09 -3.66 21.93
N THR A 118 24.30 -3.64 21.38
CA THR A 118 24.56 -3.27 19.99
C THR A 118 25.35 -4.34 19.24
N TYR A 119 25.13 -4.40 17.92
CA TYR A 119 25.95 -5.15 16.97
C TYR A 119 26.43 -4.21 15.87
N THR A 120 27.71 -4.29 15.49
CA THR A 120 28.33 -3.39 14.52
C THR A 120 28.95 -4.18 13.38
N ARG A 121 28.69 -3.76 12.13
CA ARG A 121 29.30 -4.36 10.94
C ARG A 121 29.65 -3.31 9.88
N LYS A 122 30.82 -3.47 9.27
CA LYS A 122 31.28 -2.67 8.12
C LYS A 122 30.90 -3.36 6.81
N PHE A 123 30.53 -2.57 5.80
CA PHE A 123 30.11 -3.06 4.48
C PHE A 123 30.96 -2.46 3.38
N ASP A 124 31.95 -3.21 2.89
CA ASP A 124 32.94 -2.76 1.90
C ASP A 124 32.57 -3.11 0.44
N THR A 125 31.57 -3.96 0.23
CA THR A 125 31.21 -4.44 -1.11
C THR A 125 29.85 -3.88 -1.52
N PRO A 126 29.75 -3.16 -2.65
CA PRO A 126 28.46 -2.73 -3.16
C PRO A 126 27.54 -3.89 -3.54
N GLY A 127 26.25 -3.72 -3.27
CA GLY A 127 25.21 -4.72 -3.44
C GLY A 127 24.03 -4.46 -2.50
N THR A 128 22.93 -5.16 -2.74
CA THR A 128 21.76 -5.12 -1.86
C THR A 128 21.79 -6.34 -0.96
N ILE A 129 21.65 -6.11 0.35
CA ILE A 129 21.59 -7.15 1.37
C ILE A 129 20.27 -6.98 2.10
N THR A 130 19.42 -7.99 2.06
CA THR A 130 18.27 -8.10 2.96
C THR A 130 18.65 -8.93 4.18
N TYR A 131 18.07 -8.60 5.32
CA TYR A 131 18.35 -9.27 6.59
C TYR A 131 17.10 -9.28 7.47
N TYR A 132 17.08 -10.15 8.47
CA TYR A 132 15.94 -10.37 9.35
C TYR A 132 16.38 -10.69 10.79
N CYS A 133 15.44 -10.63 11.73
CA CYS A 133 15.61 -11.12 13.10
C CYS A 133 14.99 -12.53 13.19
N LYS A 134 15.77 -13.55 13.57
CA LYS A 134 15.32 -14.95 13.63
C LYS A 134 14.22 -15.20 14.65
N PHE A 135 14.12 -14.37 15.68
CA PHE A 135 13.09 -14.51 16.71
C PHE A 135 11.74 -13.97 16.26
N HIS A 136 11.73 -12.99 15.36
CA HIS A 136 10.54 -12.19 15.04
C HIS A 136 10.36 -11.97 13.53
N GLY A 137 11.00 -12.80 12.72
CA GLY A 137 10.98 -12.73 11.26
C GLY A 137 11.73 -13.90 10.61
N SER A 138 11.70 -13.90 9.29
CA SER A 138 12.42 -14.80 8.37
C SER A 138 12.81 -14.02 7.11
N PRO A 139 13.62 -14.55 6.18
CA PRO A 139 13.95 -13.85 4.94
C PRO A 139 12.69 -13.33 4.23
N GLY A 140 12.63 -12.01 4.00
CA GLY A 140 11.49 -11.33 3.38
C GLY A 140 10.18 -11.24 4.19
N GLN A 141 10.13 -11.68 5.45
CA GLN A 141 8.90 -11.70 6.27
C GLN A 141 9.14 -11.34 7.75
N GLY A 142 8.21 -10.62 8.38
CA GLY A 142 8.32 -10.21 9.79
C GLY A 142 9.29 -9.05 10.03
N MET A 143 10.11 -9.14 11.09
CA MET A 143 11.14 -8.14 11.39
C MET A 143 12.31 -8.29 10.41
N ILE A 144 12.21 -7.60 9.27
CA ILE A 144 13.20 -7.57 8.18
C ILE A 144 13.77 -6.18 7.99
N GLY A 145 14.91 -6.07 7.32
CA GLY A 145 15.52 -4.83 6.91
C GLY A 145 16.27 -5.00 5.59
N LYS A 146 16.48 -3.89 4.89
CA LYS A 146 17.21 -3.85 3.62
C LYS A 146 18.34 -2.84 3.68
N LEU A 147 19.52 -3.28 3.23
CA LEU A 147 20.73 -2.50 3.17
C LEU A 147 21.21 -2.44 1.73
N VAL A 148 21.24 -1.26 1.13
CA VAL A 148 21.86 -1.04 -0.18
C VAL A 148 23.25 -0.46 0.04
N VAL A 149 24.28 -1.22 -0.30
CA VAL A 149 25.67 -0.74 -0.30
C VAL A 149 25.98 -0.24 -1.71
N THR A 150 26.29 1.03 -1.85
CA THR A 150 26.64 1.66 -3.13
C THR A 150 28.15 1.69 -3.32
N PRO A 151 28.70 1.67 -4.56
CA PRO A 151 30.15 1.58 -4.74
C PRO A 151 30.88 2.76 -4.10
N ALA A 152 31.91 2.48 -3.29
CA ALA A 152 32.91 3.49 -2.96
C ALA A 152 34.00 3.44 -4.02
N GLN A 153 34.30 4.56 -4.66
CA GLN A 153 35.46 4.64 -5.53
C GLN A 153 36.72 4.89 -4.71
N ALA A 154 37.75 4.08 -5.02
CA ALA A 154 39.07 4.14 -4.43
C ALA A 154 39.63 5.55 -4.45
N GLY A 155 40.19 5.99 -3.32
CA GLY A 155 40.95 7.22 -3.25
C GLY A 155 42.01 7.22 -4.35
N ALA A 156 41.94 8.23 -5.22
CA ALA A 156 43.04 8.51 -6.13
C ALA A 156 44.26 8.88 -5.27
N VAL A 157 45.31 8.07 -5.40
CA VAL A 157 46.68 8.41 -4.99
C VAL A 157 47.04 9.76 -5.63
N PRO A 158 47.67 10.70 -4.89
CA PRO A 158 48.04 11.99 -5.45
C PRO A 158 49.10 11.81 -6.53
N VAL A 159 48.74 12.07 -7.79
CA VAL A 159 49.73 12.28 -8.85
C VAL A 159 50.21 13.71 -8.73
N ASN A 160 51.43 13.84 -8.22
CA ASN A 160 52.21 15.06 -8.19
C ASN A 160 52.56 15.47 -9.63
N THR A 161 51.97 16.54 -10.15
CA THR A 161 52.56 17.32 -11.24
C THR A 161 52.62 18.78 -10.83
N THR A 162 53.85 19.19 -10.53
CA THR A 162 54.33 20.54 -10.30
C THR A 162 53.76 21.55 -11.31
N ALA A 163 53.11 22.57 -10.76
CA ALA A 163 52.94 23.86 -11.42
C ALA A 163 54.32 24.54 -11.52
N ALA A 164 54.73 24.88 -12.74
CA ALA A 164 55.82 25.81 -13.00
C ALA A 164 55.29 26.96 -13.86
N ALA A 165 55.26 28.13 -13.24
CA ALA A 165 55.44 29.49 -13.74
C ALA A 165 55.02 29.86 -15.17
N ALA A 166 54.27 30.97 -15.23
CA ALA A 166 54.17 31.86 -16.39
C ALA A 166 55.57 32.30 -16.90
N PRO A 167 55.67 32.81 -18.14
CA PRO A 167 55.44 34.25 -18.31
C PRO A 167 54.68 34.66 -19.58
N SER A 168 54.20 35.89 -19.49
CA SER A 168 53.61 36.75 -20.50
C SER A 168 54.48 36.95 -21.74
N THR A 169 53.85 37.12 -22.91
CA THR A 169 54.31 38.09 -23.93
C THR A 169 53.14 38.65 -24.76
N THR A 170 53.24 39.96 -24.94
CA THR A 170 52.44 40.97 -25.63
C THR A 170 52.35 40.80 -27.15
N GLN A 171 51.27 41.38 -27.74
CA GLN A 171 51.16 42.16 -28.99
C GLN A 171 50.11 41.64 -29.99
N VAL A 172 49.38 42.41 -30.82
CA VAL A 172 49.08 43.85 -31.03
C VAL A 172 47.87 43.90 -32.01
N VAL A 173 46.98 44.86 -31.75
CA VAL A 173 46.04 45.65 -32.60
C VAL A 173 45.92 45.42 -34.13
N ALA A 174 44.67 45.36 -34.64
CA ALA A 174 44.08 46.14 -35.77
C ALA A 174 42.64 45.62 -36.04
N VAL A 175 41.52 46.32 -35.75
CA VAL A 175 40.89 47.55 -36.31
C VAL A 175 40.21 47.37 -37.69
N ALA A 176 38.94 47.84 -37.73
CA ALA A 176 38.06 48.21 -38.84
C ALA A 176 37.16 47.10 -39.44
N THR A 177 35.87 47.28 -39.74
CA THR A 177 34.88 48.37 -39.60
C THR A 177 33.50 47.80 -39.98
N THR A 178 32.44 48.26 -39.30
CA THR A 178 31.00 48.18 -39.65
C THR A 178 30.68 48.95 -40.96
N PRO A 179 29.48 48.87 -41.59
CA PRO A 179 28.17 49.12 -40.97
C PRO A 179 26.96 48.29 -41.44
N ALA A 180 25.90 48.43 -40.63
CA ALA A 180 24.55 47.91 -40.75
C ALA A 180 23.68 48.66 -41.80
N GLN A 181 22.56 48.06 -42.24
CA GLN A 181 21.18 48.50 -41.88
C GLN A 181 20.06 47.78 -42.67
N THR A 182 19.01 47.39 -41.92
CA THR A 182 17.54 47.43 -42.15
C THR A 182 16.94 47.52 -43.55
N THR A 183 15.87 46.74 -43.82
CA THR A 183 14.47 47.23 -44.06
C THR A 183 13.42 46.11 -44.27
N VAL A 184 12.32 46.21 -43.51
CA VAL A 184 10.85 46.12 -43.79
C VAL A 184 10.27 45.25 -44.96
N ALA A 185 9.15 44.56 -44.65
CA ALA A 185 8.23 43.73 -45.49
C ALA A 185 7.41 44.54 -46.55
N PRO A 186 6.55 43.96 -47.46
CA PRO A 186 5.33 43.18 -47.16
C PRO A 186 4.90 42.09 -48.20
N ALA A 187 3.69 41.54 -48.00
CA ALA A 187 3.04 40.34 -48.56
C ALA A 187 2.64 40.31 -50.05
N THR A 188 2.40 39.09 -50.60
CA THR A 188 1.15 38.69 -51.29
C THR A 188 1.09 37.19 -51.63
N GLN A 189 -0.15 36.74 -51.85
CA GLN A 189 -0.76 35.40 -51.97
C GLN A 189 -0.49 34.63 -53.29
N ALA A 190 -0.50 33.29 -53.23
CA ALA A 190 -1.48 32.37 -53.88
C ALA A 190 -0.92 31.12 -54.60
N ALA A 191 -1.59 30.00 -54.30
CA ALA A 191 -2.04 28.93 -55.20
C ALA A 191 -1.25 27.60 -55.31
N THR A 192 -1.96 26.53 -54.87
CA THR A 192 -1.90 25.11 -55.27
C THR A 192 -0.65 24.33 -54.85
N THR A 193 -0.71 23.10 -54.32
CA THR A 193 -1.45 21.92 -54.79
C THR A 193 -1.70 20.96 -53.62
N ALA A 194 -2.83 20.25 -53.66
CA ALA A 194 -3.12 19.15 -52.75
C ALA A 194 -2.20 17.95 -53.04
N ALA A 195 -1.49 17.48 -52.02
CA ALA A 195 -0.89 16.15 -51.99
C ALA A 195 -1.06 15.59 -50.57
N GLN A 196 -1.84 14.52 -50.47
CA GLN A 196 -1.99 13.70 -49.28
C GLN A 196 -0.64 13.12 -48.89
N ALA A 197 -0.18 13.44 -47.69
CA ALA A 197 0.89 12.72 -47.00
C ALA A 197 0.38 12.37 -45.60
N THR A 198 0.29 11.07 -45.37
CA THR A 198 0.01 10.44 -44.08
C THR A 198 1.15 10.72 -43.11
N THR A 199 0.88 11.51 -42.07
CA THR A 199 1.74 11.57 -40.88
C THR A 199 0.92 11.16 -39.67
N ALA A 200 1.28 10.01 -39.11
CA ALA A 200 0.91 9.60 -37.77
C ALA A 200 1.44 10.65 -36.78
N ALA A 201 0.53 11.50 -36.29
CA ALA A 201 0.79 12.29 -35.11
C ALA A 201 0.75 11.34 -33.91
N GLN A 202 1.92 11.00 -33.42
CA GLN A 202 2.10 10.36 -32.12
C GLN A 202 1.58 11.35 -31.06
N PRO A 203 0.55 11.01 -30.26
CA PRO A 203 0.19 11.86 -29.12
C PRO A 203 1.32 11.78 -28.09
N THR A 204 2.03 12.88 -27.91
CA THR A 204 2.87 13.11 -26.74
C THR A 204 1.94 13.13 -25.52
N THR A 205 1.89 12.01 -24.81
CA THR A 205 1.26 11.93 -23.50
C THR A 205 2.27 12.48 -22.49
N THR A 206 1.98 13.65 -21.94
CA THR A 206 2.66 14.13 -20.74
C THR A 206 2.33 13.15 -19.62
N ALA A 207 3.34 12.40 -19.14
CA ALA A 207 3.16 11.54 -17.98
C ALA A 207 2.66 12.40 -16.81
N ALA A 208 1.54 12.01 -16.20
CA ALA A 208 1.03 12.69 -15.01
C ALA A 208 2.08 12.57 -13.89
N THR A 209 2.68 13.69 -13.51
CA THR A 209 3.66 13.76 -12.43
C THR A 209 2.97 13.40 -11.12
N GLN A 210 3.49 12.40 -10.40
CA GLN A 210 3.02 12.07 -9.05
C GLN A 210 3.17 13.31 -8.13
N PRO A 211 2.25 13.53 -7.18
CA PRO A 211 2.36 14.67 -6.28
C PRO A 211 3.64 14.53 -5.44
N PRO A 212 4.40 15.61 -5.21
CA PRO A 212 5.67 15.58 -4.47
C PRO A 212 5.53 15.13 -3.01
N GLY A 213 4.31 15.17 -2.45
CA GLY A 213 4.02 14.67 -1.11
C GLY A 213 2.54 14.40 -0.87
N VAL A 214 2.24 13.79 0.27
CA VAL A 214 0.89 13.44 0.69
C VAL A 214 0.72 13.61 2.20
N VAL A 215 -0.47 14.01 2.62
CA VAL A 215 -0.89 14.00 4.03
C VAL A 215 -1.99 12.98 4.21
N ASN A 216 -1.78 12.03 5.11
CA ASN A 216 -2.76 11.01 5.44
C ASN A 216 -3.29 11.25 6.85
N PHE A 217 -4.60 11.29 7.01
CA PHE A 217 -5.21 11.19 8.34
C PHE A 217 -5.06 9.76 8.86
N ARG A 218 -4.72 9.63 10.14
CA ARG A 218 -4.61 8.34 10.84
C ARG A 218 -4.97 8.54 12.30
N ASP A 219 -5.25 7.46 13.01
CA ASP A 219 -5.24 7.46 14.47
C ASP A 219 -5.01 6.06 15.04
N ASP A 220 -4.81 6.03 16.35
CA ASP A 220 -4.78 4.81 17.16
C ASP A 220 -6.07 4.64 18.00
N LEU A 221 -6.95 5.65 18.04
CA LEU A 221 -8.04 5.81 19.03
C LEU A 221 -9.43 6.10 18.44
N GLN A 222 -9.63 5.99 17.12
CA GLN A 222 -10.87 6.31 16.41
C GLN A 222 -11.32 7.78 16.47
N GLN A 223 -10.38 8.72 16.56
CA GLN A 223 -10.65 10.15 16.70
C GLN A 223 -10.29 10.97 15.46
N THR A 224 -9.48 10.43 14.55
CA THR A 224 -8.92 11.11 13.38
C THR A 224 -8.18 12.39 13.80
N ASP A 225 -7.35 12.25 14.83
CA ASP A 225 -6.62 13.30 15.53
C ASP A 225 -5.13 13.36 15.16
N GLN A 226 -4.67 12.48 14.27
CA GLN A 226 -3.28 12.41 13.82
C GLN A 226 -3.15 12.56 12.30
N LEU A 227 -2.01 13.09 11.88
CA LEU A 227 -1.61 13.22 10.49
C LEU A 227 -0.26 12.56 10.28
N GLN A 228 -0.11 11.86 9.16
CA GLN A 228 1.16 11.42 8.64
C GLN A 228 1.49 12.23 7.38
N VAL A 229 2.54 13.04 7.44
CA VAL A 229 3.03 13.83 6.30
C VAL A 229 4.21 13.12 5.68
N ALA A 230 4.13 12.85 4.38
CA ALA A 230 5.15 12.15 3.62
C ALA A 230 5.58 12.94 2.39
N PHE A 231 6.90 13.02 2.18
CA PHE A 231 7.54 13.52 0.96
C PHE A 231 8.70 12.60 0.60
N ASP A 232 8.85 12.32 -0.69
CA ASP A 232 10.02 11.58 -1.19
C ASP A 232 11.28 12.44 -1.11
N LYS A 233 11.14 13.73 -1.46
CA LYS A 233 12.25 14.69 -1.42
C LYS A 233 11.75 16.13 -1.41
N MET A 234 12.04 16.85 -0.33
CA MET A 234 11.91 18.30 -0.26
C MET A 234 13.24 18.97 -0.64
N ALA A 235 13.15 20.16 -1.23
CA ALA A 235 14.33 20.96 -1.52
C ALA A 235 14.99 21.46 -0.21
N PRO A 236 16.32 21.59 -0.16
CA PRO A 236 16.96 22.22 0.99
C PRO A 236 16.58 23.71 1.07
N LEU A 237 16.33 24.20 2.28
CA LEU A 237 16.06 25.61 2.54
C LEU A 237 17.36 26.38 2.82
N PRO A 238 17.39 27.70 2.57
CA PRO A 238 18.47 28.56 3.02
C PRO A 238 18.66 28.51 4.54
N SER A 239 19.88 28.77 4.99
CA SER A 239 20.20 28.83 6.43
C SER A 239 19.29 29.84 7.15
N GLY A 240 18.74 29.44 8.31
CA GLY A 240 17.82 30.25 9.11
C GLY A 240 16.34 30.06 8.79
N TYR A 241 16.02 29.26 7.77
CA TYR A 241 14.64 28.96 7.39
C TYR A 241 14.25 27.49 7.62
N VAL A 242 12.95 27.28 7.84
CA VAL A 242 12.35 25.98 8.10
C VAL A 242 11.05 25.80 7.32
N TYR A 243 10.70 24.55 7.04
CA TYR A 243 9.36 24.20 6.59
C TYR A 243 8.42 24.14 7.78
N PHE A 244 7.26 24.78 7.65
CA PHE A 244 6.27 24.81 8.72
C PHE A 244 4.91 24.36 8.20
N ALA A 245 4.27 23.44 8.93
CA ALA A 245 3.02 22.81 8.53
C ALA A 245 1.81 23.40 9.26
N TRP A 246 0.72 23.56 8.51
CA TRP A 246 -0.53 24.13 8.99
C TRP A 246 -1.73 23.39 8.40
N LEU A 247 -2.74 23.20 9.23
CA LEU A 247 -4.09 22.90 8.77
C LEU A 247 -4.89 24.19 8.66
N VAL A 248 -5.74 24.26 7.64
CA VAL A 248 -6.56 25.41 7.30
C VAL A 248 -8.01 24.94 7.11
N ASN A 249 -8.94 25.66 7.72
CA ASN A 249 -10.35 25.57 7.38
C ASN A 249 -10.60 26.61 6.29
N SER A 250 -10.88 26.15 5.08
CA SER A 250 -11.05 27.04 3.93
C SER A 250 -12.34 27.86 3.98
N ALA A 251 -13.31 27.48 4.83
CA ALA A 251 -14.58 28.19 4.95
C ALA A 251 -14.47 29.49 5.75
N ASP A 252 -13.70 29.49 6.85
CA ASP A 252 -13.58 30.63 7.76
C ASP A 252 -12.14 31.15 7.93
N GLY A 253 -11.15 30.46 7.33
CA GLY A 253 -9.74 30.81 7.43
C GLY A 253 -9.10 30.45 8.77
N SER A 254 -9.77 29.71 9.65
CA SER A 254 -9.18 29.26 10.91
C SER A 254 -8.00 28.30 10.66
N LEU A 255 -6.99 28.43 11.52
CA LEU A 255 -5.69 27.77 11.35
C LEU A 255 -5.36 26.91 12.56
N LEU A 256 -4.78 25.74 12.31
CA LEU A 256 -4.10 24.95 13.32
C LEU A 256 -2.62 24.80 12.95
N ARG A 257 -1.77 25.30 13.85
CA ARG A 257 -0.32 25.17 13.77
C ARG A 257 0.09 23.75 14.16
N LEU A 258 0.69 23.00 13.25
CA LEU A 258 1.15 21.63 13.51
C LEU A 258 2.61 21.60 14.00
N GLY A 259 3.48 22.40 13.39
CA GLY A 259 4.89 22.48 13.75
C GLY A 259 5.83 22.48 12.56
N GLN A 260 7.13 22.47 12.86
CA GLN A 260 8.18 22.33 11.87
C GLN A 260 8.14 20.94 11.21
N LEU A 261 8.29 20.90 9.89
CA LEU A 261 8.64 19.69 9.16
C LEU A 261 10.16 19.58 9.08
N ILE A 262 10.69 18.40 9.40
CA ILE A 262 12.13 18.15 9.45
C ILE A 262 12.47 17.15 8.34
N PRO A 263 12.93 17.60 7.17
CA PRO A 263 13.48 16.72 6.15
C PRO A 263 14.68 15.94 6.69
N GLY A 264 14.74 14.65 6.38
CA GLY A 264 15.92 13.83 6.59
C GLY A 264 17.08 14.27 5.70
N ALA A 265 18.25 13.64 5.87
CA ALA A 265 19.46 14.00 5.13
C ALA A 265 19.31 13.89 3.59
N ASN A 266 18.42 13.03 3.11
CA ASN A 266 18.08 12.87 1.69
C ASN A 266 16.96 13.81 1.21
N GLY A 267 16.42 14.65 2.09
CA GLY A 267 15.26 15.51 1.85
C GLY A 267 13.92 14.82 2.05
N ALA A 268 13.86 13.51 2.32
CA ALA A 268 12.60 12.81 2.55
C ALA A 268 11.96 13.24 3.88
N VAL A 269 10.64 13.24 3.93
CA VAL A 269 9.87 13.50 5.15
C VAL A 269 8.95 12.32 5.39
N ASN A 270 8.88 11.85 6.64
CA ASN A 270 7.87 10.92 7.10
C ASN A 270 7.53 11.26 8.56
N GLN A 271 6.76 12.32 8.77
CA GLN A 271 6.55 12.91 10.08
C GLN A 271 5.09 12.79 10.53
N LYS A 272 4.90 12.27 11.75
CA LYS A 272 3.62 12.19 12.44
C LYS A 272 3.35 13.48 13.21
N PHE A 273 2.14 13.98 13.11
CA PHE A 273 1.59 15.01 13.99
C PHE A 273 0.40 14.43 14.74
N SER A 274 0.23 14.83 16.00
CA SER A 274 -0.89 14.40 16.83
C SER A 274 -1.47 15.62 17.52
N ASP A 275 -2.79 15.78 17.45
CA ASP A 275 -3.47 16.87 18.14
C ASP A 275 -3.43 16.61 19.65
N PRO A 276 -2.75 17.45 20.46
CA PRO A 276 -2.65 17.21 21.89
C PRO A 276 -4.00 17.37 22.60
N GLN A 277 -4.99 18.00 21.96
CA GLN A 277 -6.36 18.09 22.44
C GLN A 277 -7.25 16.93 21.97
N GLN A 278 -6.72 15.97 21.21
CA GLN A 278 -7.47 14.79 20.75
C GLN A 278 -8.74 15.16 19.97
N ARG A 279 -8.72 16.29 19.25
CA ARG A 279 -9.84 16.70 18.40
C ARG A 279 -9.80 15.92 17.10
N ASN A 280 -10.97 15.61 16.57
CA ASN A 280 -11.09 15.16 15.20
C ASN A 280 -10.70 16.30 14.24
N LEU A 281 -9.51 16.20 13.64
CA LEU A 281 -8.96 17.25 12.80
C LEU A 281 -9.78 17.42 11.51
N LEU A 282 -10.35 16.32 10.99
CA LEU A 282 -11.16 16.32 9.77
C LEU A 282 -12.52 17.00 9.97
N ALA A 283 -13.00 17.10 11.22
CA ALA A 283 -14.23 17.81 11.55
C ALA A 283 -14.13 19.31 11.24
N THR A 284 -12.93 19.91 11.34
CA THR A 284 -12.73 21.35 11.18
C THR A 284 -11.94 21.70 9.92
N PHE A 285 -10.88 20.96 9.61
CA PHE A 285 -9.92 21.36 8.59
C PHE A 285 -10.08 20.55 7.30
N ASP A 286 -9.90 21.21 6.16
CA ASP A 286 -10.01 20.60 4.82
C ASP A 286 -8.78 20.87 3.94
N LYS A 287 -7.90 21.77 4.35
CA LYS A 287 -6.72 22.19 3.59
C LYS A 287 -5.46 22.07 4.43
N PHE A 288 -4.37 21.70 3.76
CA PHE A 288 -3.03 21.63 4.34
C PHE A 288 -2.08 22.51 3.55
N ILE A 289 -1.27 23.30 4.26
CA ILE A 289 -0.22 24.12 3.64
C ILE A 289 1.12 23.91 4.34
N ILE A 290 2.18 24.00 3.56
CA ILE A 290 3.56 24.09 4.02
C ILE A 290 4.10 25.43 3.61
N THR A 291 4.60 26.18 4.58
CA THR A 291 5.22 27.48 4.35
C THR A 291 6.72 27.44 4.60
N HIS A 292 7.39 28.48 4.10
CA HIS A 292 8.79 28.77 4.36
C HIS A 292 8.88 29.84 5.44
N GLU A 293 9.37 29.48 6.63
CA GLU A 293 9.35 30.34 7.82
C GLU A 293 10.76 30.58 8.36
N GLN A 294 10.99 31.73 8.98
CA GLN A 294 12.17 31.94 9.84
C GLN A 294 11.91 31.26 11.19
N LEU A 295 12.92 30.57 11.72
CA LEU A 295 12.76 29.76 12.94
C LEU A 295 12.60 30.61 14.22
N ASP A 296 13.14 31.83 14.21
CA ASP A 296 13.18 32.72 15.37
C ASP A 296 12.60 34.12 15.04
N PRO A 297 11.47 34.52 15.64
CA PRO A 297 10.64 33.75 16.57
C PRO A 297 9.83 32.66 15.86
N THR A 298 9.41 31.64 16.60
CA THR A 298 8.51 30.60 16.07
C THR A 298 7.24 31.24 15.50
N PRO A 299 6.84 30.92 14.26
CA PRO A 299 5.72 31.58 13.60
C PRO A 299 4.40 31.27 14.31
N ASN A 300 3.59 32.31 14.51
CA ASN A 300 2.23 32.20 15.06
C ASN A 300 1.15 32.18 13.96
N ALA A 301 1.51 32.51 12.73
CA ALA A 301 0.68 32.46 11.55
C ALA A 301 1.56 32.07 10.33
N PRO A 302 0.98 31.47 9.28
CA PRO A 302 1.70 31.18 8.05
C PRO A 302 2.12 32.47 7.35
N SER A 303 3.35 32.51 6.85
CA SER A 303 3.83 33.52 5.92
C SER A 303 3.08 33.45 4.59
N SER A 304 3.22 34.49 3.76
CA SER A 304 2.71 34.48 2.39
C SER A 304 3.43 33.50 1.47
N MET A 305 4.58 32.94 1.91
CA MET A 305 5.40 32.04 1.12
C MET A 305 4.97 30.58 1.34
N VAL A 306 3.84 30.22 0.75
CA VAL A 306 3.38 28.82 0.66
C VAL A 306 4.24 28.10 -0.37
N ILE A 307 4.80 26.95 0.00
CA ILE A 307 5.64 26.11 -0.88
C ILE A 307 4.88 24.89 -1.37
N TYR A 308 4.03 24.31 -0.51
CA TYR A 308 3.15 23.21 -0.88
C TYR A 308 1.76 23.46 -0.33
N THR A 309 0.75 23.04 -1.09
CA THR A 309 -0.65 23.12 -0.68
C THR A 309 -1.42 21.91 -1.19
N GLY A 310 -2.45 21.52 -0.47
CA GLY A 310 -3.44 20.56 -0.94
C GLY A 310 -4.75 20.75 -0.18
N GLN A 311 -5.86 20.39 -0.81
CA GLN A 311 -7.19 20.58 -0.24
C GLN A 311 -8.10 19.41 -0.60
N LEU A 312 -8.92 18.99 0.35
CA LEU A 312 -9.93 17.96 0.13
C LEU A 312 -11.09 18.52 -0.72
N PRO A 313 -11.57 17.79 -1.74
CA PRO A 313 -12.72 18.21 -2.52
C PRO A 313 -13.96 18.34 -1.63
N GLY A 314 -14.56 19.53 -1.60
CA GLY A 314 -15.72 19.83 -0.76
C GLY A 314 -16.88 18.83 -0.93
N PRO A 315 -17.32 18.51 -2.16
CA PRO A 315 -18.37 17.52 -2.40
C PRO A 315 -18.08 16.13 -1.81
N SER A 316 -16.86 15.60 -2.00
CA SER A 316 -16.46 14.32 -1.40
C SER A 316 -16.34 14.41 0.13
N LEU A 317 -15.83 15.53 0.65
CA LEU A 317 -15.58 15.73 2.07
C LEU A 317 -16.85 15.64 2.92
N ILE A 318 -18.01 16.02 2.37
CA ILE A 318 -19.32 15.85 3.04
C ILE A 318 -19.51 14.36 3.42
N HIS A 319 -19.28 13.46 2.48
CA HIS A 319 -19.49 12.03 2.69
C HIS A 319 -18.38 11.39 3.52
N ILE A 320 -17.13 11.84 3.37
CA ILE A 320 -16.03 11.39 4.23
C ILE A 320 -16.28 11.79 5.70
N ARG A 321 -16.84 12.98 5.96
CA ARG A 321 -17.24 13.40 7.31
C ARG A 321 -18.41 12.58 7.86
N HIS A 322 -19.33 12.13 7.02
CA HIS A 322 -20.36 11.17 7.44
C HIS A 322 -19.77 9.83 7.90
N LEU A 323 -18.67 9.37 7.28
CA LEU A 323 -17.97 8.15 7.70
C LEU A 323 -17.21 8.33 9.02
N LEU A 324 -16.42 9.41 9.14
CA LEU A 324 -15.39 9.53 10.19
C LEU A 324 -15.69 10.53 11.31
N VAL A 325 -16.65 11.43 11.12
CA VAL A 325 -16.92 12.54 12.06
C VAL A 325 -18.31 12.40 12.67
N SER A 326 -19.35 12.49 11.86
CA SER A 326 -20.71 12.48 12.35
C SER A 326 -21.72 12.11 11.28
N PHE A 327 -22.67 11.25 11.63
CA PHE A 327 -23.81 10.93 10.78
C PHE A 327 -25.14 11.26 11.49
N PRO A 328 -26.04 12.07 10.90
CA PRO A 328 -27.23 12.55 11.61
C PRO A 328 -28.16 11.46 12.17
N ALA A 329 -28.29 10.33 11.47
CA ALA A 329 -29.17 9.25 11.91
C ALA A 329 -28.52 8.30 12.92
N ALA A 330 -27.19 8.29 13.04
CA ALA A 330 -26.49 7.42 13.97
C ALA A 330 -26.70 7.87 15.43
N PRO A 331 -26.79 6.95 16.40
CA PRO A 331 -26.81 7.27 17.83
C PRO A 331 -25.65 8.17 18.21
N ASN A 332 -25.90 9.15 19.08
CA ASN A 332 -24.93 10.18 19.48
C ASN A 332 -24.30 10.96 18.30
N LYS A 333 -24.86 10.85 17.10
CA LYS A 333 -24.35 11.44 15.86
C LYS A 333 -22.90 11.08 15.57
N VAL A 334 -22.46 9.87 15.91
CA VAL A 334 -21.11 9.39 15.56
C VAL A 334 -20.99 9.17 14.05
N GLY A 335 -19.77 9.17 13.52
CA GLY A 335 -19.51 8.74 12.14
C GLY A 335 -19.90 7.27 11.92
N LEU A 336 -20.27 6.92 10.70
CA LEU A 336 -20.71 5.56 10.36
C LEU A 336 -19.62 4.50 10.61
N GLU A 337 -18.37 4.76 10.21
CA GLU A 337 -17.25 3.83 10.42
C GLU A 337 -16.81 3.76 11.88
N VAL A 338 -16.97 4.86 12.63
CA VAL A 338 -16.73 4.90 14.08
C VAL A 338 -17.75 4.02 14.81
N GLY A 339 -19.03 4.24 14.54
CA GLY A 339 -20.10 3.43 15.13
C GLY A 339 -20.02 1.96 14.69
N LEU A 340 -19.70 1.69 13.42
CA LEU A 340 -19.48 0.33 12.92
C LEU A 340 -18.43 -0.42 13.73
N ARG A 341 -17.27 0.21 13.97
CA ARG A 341 -16.16 -0.38 14.72
C ARG A 341 -16.47 -0.55 16.21
N ASP A 342 -17.18 0.40 16.81
CA ASP A 342 -17.65 0.27 18.20
C ASP A 342 -18.65 -0.89 18.36
N GLN A 343 -19.64 -0.98 17.49
CA GLN A 343 -20.63 -2.07 17.52
C GLN A 343 -19.99 -3.44 17.22
N ALA A 344 -19.05 -3.53 16.27
CA ALA A 344 -18.29 -4.75 16.01
C ALA A 344 -17.42 -5.18 17.20
N THR A 345 -16.91 -4.23 17.98
CA THR A 345 -16.16 -4.50 19.20
C THR A 345 -17.05 -5.07 20.30
N ILE A 346 -18.26 -4.51 20.47
CA ILE A 346 -19.26 -5.02 21.41
C ILE A 346 -19.72 -6.43 21.01
N LEU A 347 -19.99 -6.65 19.71
CA LEU A 347 -20.33 -7.97 19.16
C LEU A 347 -19.29 -9.02 19.58
N ARG A 348 -18.01 -8.76 19.28
CA ARG A 348 -16.90 -9.67 19.61
C ARG A 348 -16.80 -9.94 21.11
N ARG A 349 -16.98 -8.91 21.95
CA ARG A 349 -16.97 -9.07 23.42
C ARG A 349 -18.11 -9.96 23.92
N HIS A 350 -19.31 -9.82 23.37
CA HIS A 350 -20.44 -10.68 23.75
C HIS A 350 -20.27 -12.11 23.23
N THR A 351 -19.59 -12.29 22.10
CA THR A 351 -19.16 -13.61 21.65
C THR A 351 -18.13 -14.25 22.59
N GLU A 352 -17.19 -13.49 23.16
CA GLU A 352 -16.25 -14.01 24.17
C GLU A 352 -16.99 -14.50 25.42
N PHE A 353 -17.97 -13.73 25.92
CA PHE A 353 -18.82 -14.16 27.04
C PHE A 353 -19.62 -15.42 26.72
N MET A 354 -20.14 -15.53 25.49
CA MET A 354 -20.81 -16.74 25.00
C MET A 354 -19.87 -17.96 25.02
N VAL A 355 -18.62 -17.79 24.60
CA VAL A 355 -17.59 -18.85 24.61
C VAL A 355 -17.24 -19.27 26.05
N ASP A 356 -17.16 -18.33 26.99
CA ASP A 356 -16.88 -18.65 28.39
C ASP A 356 -18.05 -19.37 29.06
N ALA A 357 -19.29 -18.97 28.77
CA ALA A 357 -20.49 -19.69 29.19
C ALA A 357 -20.53 -21.13 28.64
N LEU A 358 -20.12 -21.31 27.37
CA LEU A 358 -20.00 -22.63 26.76
C LEU A 358 -19.02 -23.53 27.52
N LYS A 359 -17.84 -23.02 27.89
CA LYS A 359 -16.85 -23.75 28.70
C LYS A 359 -17.38 -24.10 30.09
N ALA A 360 -18.20 -23.23 30.68
CA ALA A 360 -18.84 -23.45 31.97
C ALA A 360 -20.01 -24.44 31.93
N GLY A 361 -20.47 -24.85 30.75
CA GLY A 361 -21.66 -25.70 30.60
C GLY A 361 -22.99 -24.97 30.78
N ASP A 362 -22.98 -23.63 30.74
CA ASP A 362 -24.13 -22.78 31.02
C ASP A 362 -24.89 -22.42 29.73
N LEU A 363 -25.86 -23.26 29.37
CA LEU A 363 -26.67 -23.05 28.16
C LEU A 363 -27.56 -21.80 28.26
N ALA A 364 -28.01 -21.41 29.45
CA ALA A 364 -28.87 -20.25 29.62
C ALA A 364 -28.10 -18.97 29.28
N THR A 365 -26.89 -18.84 29.80
CA THR A 365 -26.01 -17.70 29.49
C THR A 365 -25.55 -17.71 28.03
N VAL A 366 -25.31 -18.88 27.43
CA VAL A 366 -25.06 -18.98 25.97
C VAL A 366 -26.24 -18.40 25.17
N LYS A 367 -27.48 -18.73 25.53
CA LYS A 367 -28.68 -18.20 24.84
C LYS A 367 -28.89 -16.71 25.09
N LEU A 368 -28.62 -16.20 26.29
CA LEU A 368 -28.61 -14.77 26.59
C LEU A 368 -27.65 -14.02 25.65
N HIS A 369 -26.41 -14.51 25.51
CA HIS A 369 -25.48 -13.87 24.58
C HIS A 369 -25.88 -14.06 23.11
N ALA A 370 -26.64 -15.09 22.74
CA ALA A 370 -27.16 -15.23 21.37
C ALA A 370 -28.20 -14.15 21.06
N GLU A 371 -29.09 -13.86 22.02
CA GLU A 371 -30.00 -12.71 21.93
C GLU A 371 -29.25 -11.39 21.79
N HIS A 372 -28.27 -11.15 22.66
CA HIS A 372 -27.43 -9.95 22.61
C HIS A 372 -26.84 -9.69 21.21
N LEU A 373 -26.32 -10.74 20.56
CA LEU A 373 -25.73 -10.62 19.22
C LEU A 373 -26.79 -10.28 18.17
N ILE A 374 -27.96 -10.92 18.20
CA ILE A 374 -29.05 -10.66 17.24
C ILE A 374 -29.57 -9.23 17.40
N ASN A 375 -29.88 -8.82 18.63
CA ASN A 375 -30.41 -7.49 18.93
C ASN A 375 -29.43 -6.36 18.55
N LEU A 376 -28.12 -6.59 18.70
CA LEU A 376 -27.08 -5.67 18.24
C LEU A 376 -26.98 -5.63 16.71
N ILE A 377 -26.97 -6.81 16.06
CA ILE A 377 -26.79 -6.92 14.61
C ILE A 377 -27.93 -6.24 13.86
N GLU A 378 -29.18 -6.49 14.25
CA GLU A 378 -30.34 -6.00 13.50
C GLU A 378 -30.83 -4.63 13.96
N GLY A 379 -30.48 -4.24 15.18
CA GLY A 379 -30.98 -3.00 15.78
C GLY A 379 -32.44 -3.09 16.23
N SER A 380 -32.95 -2.02 16.84
CA SER A 380 -34.22 -2.03 17.59
C SER A 380 -35.50 -2.22 16.75
N LYS A 381 -35.39 -2.14 15.43
CA LYS A 381 -36.48 -2.38 14.46
C LYS A 381 -36.13 -3.54 13.52
N GLY A 382 -35.14 -4.35 13.91
CA GLY A 382 -34.79 -5.60 13.25
C GLY A 382 -35.93 -6.62 13.30
N PRO A 383 -36.04 -7.51 12.31
CA PRO A 383 -37.11 -8.51 12.26
C PRO A 383 -37.10 -9.50 13.43
N ASP A 384 -35.91 -9.84 13.95
CA ASP A 384 -35.71 -10.76 15.07
C ASP A 384 -35.33 -10.01 16.37
N TYR A 385 -35.52 -8.69 16.45
CA TYR A 385 -35.25 -7.94 17.69
C TYR A 385 -36.25 -8.29 18.80
N GLY A 386 -35.77 -8.69 20.00
CA GLY A 386 -36.65 -8.95 21.15
C GLY A 386 -36.04 -9.78 22.27
N ASP A 387 -36.91 -10.30 23.15
CA ASP A 387 -36.60 -11.30 24.18
C ASP A 387 -36.67 -12.68 23.51
N LEU A 388 -35.52 -13.11 23.02
CA LEU A 388 -35.35 -14.32 22.21
C LEU A 388 -34.99 -15.52 23.07
N ASN A 389 -34.32 -15.31 24.20
CA ASN A 389 -34.01 -16.38 25.15
C ASN A 389 -35.21 -16.72 26.07
N LYS A 390 -36.26 -15.90 26.08
CA LYS A 390 -37.50 -16.02 26.85
C LYS A 390 -37.29 -15.93 28.36
N ASP A 391 -36.33 -15.13 28.80
CA ASP A 391 -36.09 -14.87 30.22
C ASP A 391 -36.94 -13.72 30.79
N GLY A 392 -37.75 -13.07 29.94
CA GLY A 392 -38.61 -11.96 30.28
C GLY A 392 -37.97 -10.58 30.10
N GLN A 393 -36.73 -10.50 29.60
CA GLN A 393 -36.01 -9.26 29.37
C GLN A 393 -35.54 -9.14 27.92
N VAL A 394 -35.79 -7.98 27.31
CA VAL A 394 -35.18 -7.63 26.02
C VAL A 394 -33.85 -6.98 26.30
N THR A 395 -32.75 -7.65 25.93
CA THR A 395 -31.40 -7.14 26.20
C THR A 395 -30.66 -6.79 24.90
N ASN A 396 -30.16 -5.56 24.80
CA ASN A 396 -29.33 -5.12 23.69
C ASN A 396 -28.08 -4.43 24.23
N PRO A 397 -26.88 -5.00 24.04
CA PRO A 397 -25.64 -4.34 24.44
C PRO A 397 -25.17 -3.28 23.44
N GLY A 398 -25.75 -3.26 22.23
CA GLY A 398 -25.48 -2.28 21.20
C GLY A 398 -26.25 -0.98 21.40
N ASP A 399 -26.14 -0.08 20.43
CA ASP A 399 -26.78 1.24 20.45
C ASP A 399 -28.19 1.27 19.82
N GLY A 400 -28.66 0.12 19.34
CA GLY A 400 -29.97 -0.02 18.69
C GLY A 400 -30.02 0.42 17.23
N TYR A 401 -28.92 0.89 16.63
CA TYR A 401 -28.87 1.30 15.22
C TYR A 401 -28.77 0.12 14.25
N GLY A 402 -28.12 -0.97 14.66
CA GLY A 402 -27.94 -2.15 13.83
C GLY A 402 -26.67 -2.08 12.96
N LEU A 403 -25.98 -3.21 12.88
CA LEU A 403 -24.94 -3.43 11.87
C LEU A 403 -25.55 -3.61 10.48
N LEU A 404 -26.70 -4.29 10.41
CA LEU A 404 -27.50 -4.50 9.21
C LEU A 404 -28.69 -3.51 9.15
N LYS A 405 -29.47 -3.61 8.06
CA LYS A 405 -30.69 -2.84 7.86
C LYS A 405 -31.64 -2.98 9.05
N ASN A 406 -32.10 -1.84 9.56
CA ASN A 406 -32.89 -1.72 10.79
C ASN A 406 -34.19 -0.94 10.49
N GLY A 407 -35.23 -1.63 10.02
CA GLY A 407 -36.41 -0.97 9.44
C GLY A 407 -36.07 -0.22 8.15
N ASP A 408 -36.36 1.08 8.08
CA ASP A 408 -36.11 1.90 6.88
C ASP A 408 -34.68 2.46 6.79
N GLN A 409 -33.87 2.34 7.85
CA GLN A 409 -32.46 2.76 7.84
C GLN A 409 -31.52 1.61 7.46
N LEU A 410 -30.43 1.95 6.78
CA LEU A 410 -29.48 0.98 6.19
C LEU A 410 -28.61 0.23 7.23
N GLY A 411 -28.47 0.77 8.44
CA GLY A 411 -27.51 0.28 9.43
C GLY A 411 -26.09 0.77 9.15
N TYR A 412 -25.13 0.35 9.98
CA TYR A 412 -23.75 0.83 9.89
C TYR A 412 -23.00 0.32 8.66
N LEU A 413 -23.19 -0.94 8.26
CA LEU A 413 -22.45 -1.54 7.14
C LEU A 413 -22.84 -0.87 5.81
N GLU A 414 -24.09 -1.05 5.38
CA GLU A 414 -24.54 -0.51 4.10
C GLU A 414 -24.47 1.02 4.05
N GLY A 415 -24.75 1.71 5.18
CA GLY A 415 -24.56 3.15 5.27
C GLY A 415 -23.12 3.59 5.01
N SER A 416 -22.12 2.87 5.54
CA SER A 416 -20.70 3.17 5.31
C SER A 416 -20.33 2.97 3.84
N LYS A 417 -20.78 1.86 3.24
CA LYS A 417 -20.56 1.60 1.80
C LYS A 417 -21.18 2.68 0.91
N ASP A 418 -22.42 3.07 1.19
CA ASP A 418 -23.13 4.11 0.43
C ASP A 418 -22.39 5.45 0.47
N HIS A 419 -21.97 5.88 1.67
CA HIS A 419 -21.24 7.14 1.81
C HIS A 419 -19.84 7.09 1.21
N ALA A 420 -19.16 5.95 1.26
CA ALA A 420 -17.89 5.78 0.56
C ALA A 420 -18.07 5.93 -0.96
N ASN A 421 -19.10 5.30 -1.54
CA ASN A 421 -19.42 5.39 -2.96
C ASN A 421 -19.82 6.82 -3.37
N LEU A 422 -20.64 7.51 -2.57
CA LEU A 422 -21.01 8.89 -2.83
C LEU A 422 -19.79 9.82 -2.82
N ALA A 423 -18.84 9.64 -1.89
CA ALA A 423 -17.60 10.39 -1.89
C ALA A 423 -16.78 10.20 -3.18
N ALA A 424 -16.71 8.96 -3.69
CA ALA A 424 -15.98 8.62 -4.90
C ALA A 424 -16.63 9.10 -6.20
N GLN A 425 -17.96 9.23 -6.21
CA GLN A 425 -18.75 9.72 -7.34
C GLN A 425 -18.87 11.25 -7.36
N ALA A 426 -18.58 11.91 -6.25
CA ALA A 426 -18.68 13.36 -6.13
C ALA A 426 -17.67 14.08 -7.05
N GLU A 427 -18.04 15.29 -7.46
CA GLU A 427 -17.21 16.15 -8.30
C GLU A 427 -15.86 16.43 -7.62
N GLY A 428 -14.77 16.30 -8.39
CA GLY A 428 -13.41 16.52 -7.90
C GLY A 428 -12.83 15.38 -7.05
N ALA A 429 -13.51 14.23 -6.91
CA ALA A 429 -13.00 13.09 -6.16
C ALA A 429 -11.60 12.65 -6.65
N THR A 430 -10.64 12.65 -5.72
CA THR A 430 -9.24 12.30 -5.98
C THR A 430 -9.08 10.81 -6.28
N PRO A 431 -7.97 10.38 -6.91
CA PRO A 431 -7.66 8.96 -7.07
C PRO A 431 -7.64 8.20 -5.73
N ALA A 432 -7.14 8.83 -4.65
CA ALA A 432 -7.12 8.25 -3.32
C ALA A 432 -8.55 8.01 -2.78
N ILE A 433 -9.47 8.96 -2.96
CA ILE A 433 -10.88 8.80 -2.58
C ILE A 433 -11.49 7.61 -3.31
N LYS A 434 -11.32 7.52 -4.63
CA LYS A 434 -11.91 6.45 -5.44
C LYS A 434 -11.36 5.07 -5.07
N LEU A 435 -10.04 4.97 -4.92
CA LEU A 435 -9.37 3.73 -4.52
C LEU A 435 -9.87 3.27 -3.14
N HIS A 436 -9.79 4.14 -2.15
CA HIS A 436 -10.10 3.75 -0.77
C HIS A 436 -11.59 3.60 -0.51
N ALA A 437 -12.47 4.30 -1.25
CA ALA A 437 -13.89 3.99 -1.26
C ALA A 437 -14.18 2.56 -1.71
N SER A 438 -13.47 2.08 -2.74
CA SER A 438 -13.62 0.69 -3.21
C SER A 438 -13.16 -0.32 -2.14
N HIS A 439 -12.11 0.01 -1.39
CA HIS A 439 -11.63 -0.81 -0.27
C HIS A 439 -12.65 -0.85 0.88
N VAL A 440 -13.24 0.30 1.23
CA VAL A 440 -14.35 0.36 2.21
C VAL A 440 -15.50 -0.54 1.74
N ALA A 441 -15.93 -0.43 0.48
CA ALA A 441 -17.00 -1.25 -0.06
C ALA A 441 -16.71 -2.76 0.03
N ILE A 442 -15.49 -3.20 -0.33
CA ILE A 442 -15.09 -4.61 -0.25
C ILE A 442 -15.09 -5.12 1.20
N THR A 443 -14.51 -4.36 2.12
CA THR A 443 -14.41 -4.77 3.53
C THR A 443 -15.77 -4.76 4.22
N VAL A 444 -16.65 -3.83 3.87
CA VAL A 444 -18.06 -3.85 4.28
C VAL A 444 -18.80 -5.06 3.71
N ASP A 445 -18.57 -5.45 2.46
CA ASP A 445 -19.20 -6.64 1.87
C ASP A 445 -18.75 -7.93 2.59
N ASN A 446 -17.45 -8.04 2.90
CA ASN A 446 -16.92 -9.13 3.72
C ASN A 446 -17.62 -9.18 5.10
N ALA A 447 -17.61 -8.04 5.80
CA ALA A 447 -18.20 -7.93 7.13
C ALA A 447 -19.70 -8.21 7.11
N THR A 448 -20.43 -7.81 6.07
CA THR A 448 -21.86 -8.10 5.90
C THR A 448 -22.12 -9.60 5.82
N GLY A 449 -21.31 -10.33 5.04
CA GLY A 449 -21.41 -11.79 4.96
C GLY A 449 -21.16 -12.46 6.32
N TRP A 450 -20.12 -12.03 7.05
CA TRP A 450 -19.79 -12.60 8.35
C TRP A 450 -20.80 -12.24 9.44
N VAL A 451 -21.29 -10.99 9.48
CA VAL A 451 -22.33 -10.52 10.41
C VAL A 451 -23.62 -11.32 10.21
N THR A 452 -24.02 -11.55 8.95
CA THR A 452 -25.17 -12.40 8.61
C THR A 452 -24.97 -13.82 9.16
N GLY A 453 -23.77 -14.38 9.00
CA GLY A 453 -23.43 -15.70 9.56
C GLY A 453 -23.50 -15.76 11.09
N VAL A 454 -23.05 -14.72 11.79
CA VAL A 454 -23.17 -14.63 13.27
C VAL A 454 -24.62 -14.58 13.69
N ARG A 455 -25.46 -13.77 13.03
CA ARG A 455 -26.90 -13.69 13.31
C ARG A 455 -27.57 -15.04 13.12
N ASP A 456 -27.39 -15.67 11.96
CA ASP A 456 -28.07 -16.91 11.62
C ASP A 456 -27.70 -18.07 12.56
N GLN A 457 -26.42 -18.12 12.98
CA GLN A 457 -25.97 -19.10 13.96
C GLN A 457 -26.48 -18.80 15.36
N SER A 458 -26.58 -17.53 15.75
CA SER A 458 -27.17 -17.14 17.03
C SER A 458 -28.65 -17.55 17.09
N LEU A 459 -29.39 -17.38 15.99
CA LEU A 459 -30.76 -17.89 15.85
C LEU A 459 -30.83 -19.42 15.96
N ALA A 460 -29.82 -20.13 15.45
CA ALA A 460 -29.72 -21.58 15.62
C ALA A 460 -29.41 -21.99 17.07
N VAL A 461 -28.54 -21.26 17.77
CA VAL A 461 -28.22 -21.48 19.20
C VAL A 461 -29.48 -21.39 20.07
N LEU A 462 -30.38 -20.45 19.78
CA LEU A 462 -31.62 -20.32 20.53
C LEU A 462 -32.53 -21.57 20.45
N LYS A 463 -32.43 -22.35 19.36
CA LYS A 463 -33.25 -23.54 19.09
C LYS A 463 -32.72 -24.83 19.73
N VAL A 464 -31.46 -24.86 20.18
CA VAL A 464 -30.87 -26.08 20.78
C VAL A 464 -31.30 -26.26 22.24
N ASN A 465 -31.34 -27.49 22.72
CA ASN A 465 -31.77 -27.83 24.09
C ASN A 465 -30.64 -28.37 24.96
N ASP A 466 -29.44 -28.54 24.42
CA ASP A 466 -28.27 -28.99 25.15
C ASP A 466 -26.99 -28.29 24.67
N ILE A 467 -26.00 -28.25 25.56
CA ILE A 467 -24.76 -27.51 25.35
C ILE A 467 -23.86 -28.15 24.26
N LYS A 468 -23.97 -29.46 24.03
CA LYS A 468 -23.17 -30.15 23.01
C LYS A 468 -23.62 -29.73 21.61
N ALA A 469 -24.94 -29.60 21.41
CA ALA A 469 -25.50 -29.08 20.17
C ALA A 469 -25.17 -27.59 19.93
N ALA A 470 -25.05 -26.78 21.00
CA ALA A 470 -24.64 -25.38 20.89
C ALA A 470 -23.16 -25.20 20.50
N THR A 471 -22.30 -26.14 20.91
CA THR A 471 -20.82 -26.03 20.79
C THR A 471 -20.33 -25.66 19.38
N PRO A 472 -20.67 -26.39 18.30
CA PRO A 472 -20.16 -26.07 16.96
C PRO A 472 -20.68 -24.72 16.43
N LEU A 473 -21.88 -24.30 16.85
CA LEU A 473 -22.44 -23.00 16.47
C LEU A 473 -21.68 -21.86 17.13
N VAL A 474 -21.44 -21.95 18.45
CA VAL A 474 -20.70 -20.93 19.20
C VAL A 474 -19.24 -20.82 18.71
N GLN A 475 -18.60 -21.94 18.35
CA GLN A 475 -17.26 -21.93 17.77
C GLN A 475 -17.23 -21.17 16.43
N GLN A 476 -18.21 -21.39 15.56
CA GLN A 476 -18.29 -20.69 14.30
C GLN A 476 -18.66 -19.21 14.47
N ILE A 477 -19.53 -18.86 15.42
CA ILE A 477 -19.81 -17.47 15.82
C ILE A 477 -18.52 -16.78 16.28
N SER A 478 -17.68 -17.46 17.08
CA SER A 478 -16.39 -16.94 17.54
C SER A 478 -15.45 -16.62 16.38
N VAL A 479 -15.30 -17.54 15.42
CA VAL A 479 -14.49 -17.31 14.22
C VAL A 479 -15.01 -16.09 13.45
N LEU A 480 -16.29 -16.07 13.10
CA LEU A 480 -16.88 -14.98 12.32
C LEU A 480 -16.80 -13.63 13.04
N SER A 481 -17.04 -13.59 14.36
CA SER A 481 -16.92 -12.36 15.17
C SER A 481 -15.53 -11.75 15.14
N ASN A 482 -14.49 -12.59 15.12
CA ASN A 482 -13.11 -12.13 14.97
C ASN A 482 -12.84 -11.59 13.56
N GLN A 483 -13.35 -12.28 12.53
CA GLN A 483 -13.21 -11.86 11.13
C GLN A 483 -13.90 -10.51 10.88
N ILE A 484 -15.10 -10.30 11.43
CA ILE A 484 -15.82 -9.02 11.34
C ILE A 484 -14.95 -7.85 11.78
N LEU A 485 -14.31 -7.95 12.95
CA LEU A 485 -13.50 -6.84 13.46
C LEU A 485 -12.13 -6.76 12.78
N ASN A 486 -11.40 -7.87 12.79
CA ASN A 486 -9.96 -7.91 12.49
C ASN A 486 -9.63 -8.34 11.06
N GLY A 487 -10.61 -8.89 10.33
CA GLY A 487 -10.39 -9.54 9.04
C GLY A 487 -9.75 -10.92 9.14
N VAL A 488 -9.34 -11.43 7.98
CA VAL A 488 -8.64 -12.70 7.76
C VAL A 488 -7.39 -12.43 6.96
N ASP A 489 -6.28 -12.94 7.45
CA ASP A 489 -5.05 -13.05 6.69
C ASP A 489 -5.19 -14.27 5.76
N VAL A 490 -5.57 -14.03 4.51
CA VAL A 490 -5.98 -15.09 3.58
C VAL A 490 -4.80 -15.90 3.04
N ASN A 491 -3.59 -15.34 3.06
CA ASN A 491 -2.37 -15.96 2.55
C ASN A 491 -1.36 -16.29 3.66
N GLY A 492 -1.61 -15.87 4.90
CA GLY A 492 -0.80 -16.21 6.07
C GLY A 492 0.46 -15.36 6.22
N ASP A 493 0.52 -14.18 5.61
CA ASP A 493 1.68 -13.28 5.62
C ASP A 493 1.65 -12.23 6.76
N GLY A 494 0.62 -12.29 7.60
CA GLY A 494 0.35 -11.34 8.68
C GLY A 494 -0.32 -10.05 8.23
N ILE A 495 -0.67 -9.91 6.94
CA ILE A 495 -1.24 -8.70 6.35
C ILE A 495 -2.72 -8.93 6.04
N ILE A 496 -3.56 -8.06 6.59
CA ILE A 496 -4.99 -8.01 6.28
C ILE A 496 -5.19 -7.01 5.14
N LEU A 497 -5.57 -7.52 3.96
CA LEU A 497 -5.75 -6.71 2.76
C LEU A 497 -7.23 -6.36 2.56
N PRO A 498 -7.56 -5.20 1.96
CA PRO A 498 -8.92 -4.80 1.64
C PRO A 498 -9.46 -5.53 0.38
N ILE A 499 -9.36 -6.85 0.38
CA ILE A 499 -9.79 -7.73 -0.72
C ILE A 499 -10.95 -8.64 -0.27
N PRO A 500 -11.71 -9.22 -1.20
CA PRO A 500 -12.76 -10.16 -0.86
C PRO A 500 -12.26 -11.29 0.05
N GLY A 501 -12.97 -11.52 1.15
CA GLY A 501 -12.65 -12.54 2.16
C GLY A 501 -11.54 -12.20 3.15
N SER A 502 -10.88 -11.03 3.06
CA SER A 502 -9.78 -10.65 3.95
C SER A 502 -10.14 -9.50 4.89
N GLY A 503 -10.21 -8.26 4.42
CA GLY A 503 -10.35 -7.11 5.31
C GLY A 503 -11.67 -7.07 6.07
N GLY A 504 -11.59 -6.73 7.36
CA GLY A 504 -12.72 -6.50 8.26
C GLY A 504 -12.94 -5.03 8.58
N VAL A 505 -13.71 -4.74 9.63
CA VAL A 505 -14.13 -3.39 10.01
C VAL A 505 -12.96 -2.46 10.37
N VAL A 506 -11.89 -2.98 11.00
CA VAL A 506 -10.69 -2.16 11.26
C VAL A 506 -10.03 -1.72 9.95
N THR A 507 -9.96 -2.60 8.95
CA THR A 507 -9.45 -2.28 7.62
C THR A 507 -10.35 -1.27 6.91
N SER A 508 -11.68 -1.41 7.03
CA SER A 508 -12.65 -0.43 6.50
C SER A 508 -12.39 0.97 7.07
N TYR A 509 -12.31 1.09 8.40
CA TYR A 509 -12.04 2.34 9.09
C TYR A 509 -10.74 3.01 8.61
N GLN A 510 -9.66 2.24 8.49
CA GLN A 510 -8.37 2.74 8.00
C GLN A 510 -8.47 3.25 6.56
N HIS A 511 -9.22 2.58 5.69
CA HIS A 511 -9.42 3.05 4.32
C HIS A 511 -10.34 4.27 4.26
N ALA A 512 -11.36 4.38 5.11
CA ALA A 512 -12.13 5.60 5.23
C ALA A 512 -11.23 6.80 5.60
N GLN A 513 -10.26 6.62 6.51
CA GLN A 513 -9.25 7.66 6.80
C GLN A 513 -8.38 8.00 5.60
N LEU A 514 -7.94 7.00 4.83
CA LEU A 514 -7.15 7.21 3.62
C LEU A 514 -7.95 7.86 2.47
N MET A 515 -9.29 7.80 2.48
CA MET A 515 -10.08 8.64 1.56
C MET A 515 -9.85 10.13 1.85
N ALA A 516 -9.52 10.51 3.08
CA ALA A 516 -9.17 11.89 3.43
C ALA A 516 -7.71 12.26 3.12
N SER A 517 -7.00 11.49 2.28
CA SER A 517 -5.61 11.82 1.92
C SER A 517 -5.54 13.09 1.08
N ILE A 518 -4.63 14.00 1.45
CA ILE A 518 -4.41 15.28 0.78
C ILE A 518 -3.11 15.20 -0.03
N PRO A 519 -3.18 15.07 -1.38
CA PRO A 519 -2.00 15.22 -2.21
C PRO A 519 -1.51 16.68 -2.15
N LEU A 520 -0.20 16.87 -2.04
CA LEU A 520 0.42 18.18 -1.94
C LEU A 520 1.08 18.53 -3.27
N THR A 521 0.76 19.71 -3.81
CA THR A 521 1.34 20.27 -5.04
C THR A 521 1.99 21.62 -4.75
N PHE A 522 2.74 22.17 -5.72
CA PHE A 522 3.20 23.55 -5.63
C PHE A 522 2.01 24.53 -5.78
N PRO A 523 2.03 25.69 -5.11
CA PRO A 523 0.98 26.69 -5.29
C PRO A 523 0.86 27.12 -6.74
N GLY A 524 -0.36 27.14 -7.26
CA GLY A 524 -0.65 27.47 -8.66
C GLY A 524 -0.65 26.26 -9.59
N ASP A 525 -0.03 25.15 -9.19
CA ASP A 525 -0.26 23.85 -9.84
C ASP A 525 -1.62 23.35 -9.34
N THR A 526 -2.64 23.43 -10.21
CA THR A 526 -3.88 22.71 -9.95
C THR A 526 -3.53 21.23 -9.86
N ALA A 527 -3.69 20.62 -8.69
CA ALA A 527 -3.86 19.18 -8.60
C ALA A 527 -4.95 18.85 -9.61
N VAL A 528 -4.61 18.13 -10.67
CA VAL A 528 -5.43 17.98 -11.86
C VAL A 528 -6.74 17.27 -11.49
N GLY A 529 -7.74 18.05 -11.09
CA GLY A 529 -9.12 17.81 -11.45
C GLY A 529 -9.26 18.34 -12.87
N GLU A 530 -9.39 17.45 -13.84
CA GLU A 530 -9.76 17.85 -15.20
C GLU A 530 -11.07 18.63 -15.13
N GLY A 531 -11.01 19.92 -15.47
CA GLY A 531 -12.17 20.80 -15.40
C GLY A 531 -11.95 22.23 -15.90
N GLY A 532 -11.78 22.38 -17.22
CA GLY A 532 -12.43 23.46 -17.98
C GLY A 532 -11.60 24.67 -18.46
N THR A 533 -11.51 24.84 -19.79
CA THR A 533 -12.11 25.98 -20.52
C THR A 533 -12.33 25.67 -22.02
N GLY A 534 -13.60 25.62 -22.44
CA GLY A 534 -14.15 26.07 -23.74
C GLY A 534 -13.75 25.35 -25.04
N HIS A 535 -14.71 24.66 -25.68
CA HIS A 535 -15.46 25.21 -26.83
C HIS A 535 -16.76 24.39 -27.05
N ASP A 536 -17.79 25.15 -27.42
CA ASP A 536 -19.19 24.80 -27.65
C ASP A 536 -19.40 23.61 -28.61
N HIS A 537 -20.18 22.61 -28.18
CA HIS A 537 -21.15 21.90 -29.01
C HIS A 537 -22.15 21.14 -28.11
N THR A 538 -23.40 21.60 -28.14
CA THR A 538 -24.58 20.90 -27.58
C THR A 538 -24.87 19.60 -28.35
N PRO A 539 -25.43 18.57 -27.68
CA PRO A 539 -26.86 18.29 -27.90
C PRO A 539 -27.67 17.96 -26.62
N ALA A 540 -28.99 18.10 -26.80
CA ALA A 540 -30.11 18.14 -25.86
C ALA A 540 -30.39 16.86 -25.01
N PRO A 541 -31.26 16.95 -23.96
CA PRO A 541 -31.38 15.95 -22.91
C PRO A 541 -32.38 14.83 -23.25
N VAL A 542 -32.11 13.61 -22.77
CA VAL A 542 -33.09 12.52 -22.71
C VAL A 542 -33.51 12.32 -21.26
N VAL A 543 -34.72 12.76 -20.96
CA VAL A 543 -35.46 12.46 -19.72
C VAL A 543 -36.03 11.06 -19.85
N LEU A 544 -35.76 10.17 -18.89
CA LEU A 544 -36.59 8.97 -18.67
C LEU A 544 -36.85 8.77 -17.18
N THR A 545 -38.13 8.88 -16.85
CA THR A 545 -38.79 8.72 -15.55
C THR A 545 -38.85 7.25 -15.12
N SER A 546 -38.68 7.00 -13.82
CA SER A 546 -39.11 5.75 -13.17
C SER A 546 -40.62 5.56 -13.25
N PRO A 547 -41.11 4.33 -13.07
CA PRO A 547 -42.17 4.16 -12.07
C PRO A 547 -42.00 2.92 -11.18
N VAL A 548 -42.45 3.09 -9.94
CA VAL A 548 -42.79 2.05 -8.96
C VAL A 548 -44.29 1.74 -9.11
N ALA A 549 -44.69 0.46 -9.11
CA ALA A 549 -45.96 -0.01 -8.53
C ALA A 549 -46.03 -1.55 -8.44
N SER A 550 -46.77 -1.99 -7.43
CA SER A 550 -46.87 -3.33 -6.84
C SER A 550 -48.05 -4.17 -7.37
N SER A 551 -48.02 -5.46 -6.98
CA SER A 551 -49.11 -6.41 -6.66
C SER A 551 -49.80 -7.25 -7.75
N GLY A 552 -49.86 -8.57 -7.52
CA GLY A 552 -50.83 -9.49 -8.16
C GLY A 552 -50.44 -10.97 -8.21
N THR A 553 -50.92 -11.76 -7.25
CA THR A 553 -50.79 -13.22 -7.01
C THR A 553 -51.37 -14.13 -8.12
N THR A 554 -50.78 -15.32 -8.39
CA THR A 554 -51.45 -16.67 -8.30
C THR A 554 -50.55 -17.88 -8.70
N ALA A 555 -50.38 -18.78 -7.71
CA ALA A 555 -50.51 -20.24 -7.67
C ALA A 555 -49.79 -21.23 -8.65
N ALA A 556 -49.01 -22.13 -8.00
CA ALA A 556 -48.95 -23.62 -8.14
C ALA A 556 -48.29 -24.22 -9.42
N ASN A 557 -47.55 -25.34 -9.44
CA ASN A 557 -47.28 -26.46 -8.54
C ASN A 557 -46.09 -27.30 -9.10
N THR A 558 -45.42 -28.09 -8.25
CA THR A 558 -44.70 -29.38 -8.53
C THR A 558 -43.46 -29.37 -9.45
N SER A 559 -42.32 -30.03 -9.18
CA SER A 559 -42.03 -31.25 -8.41
C SER A 559 -40.58 -31.30 -7.92
N GLN A 560 -40.39 -31.98 -6.80
CA GLN A 560 -39.12 -32.47 -6.28
C GLN A 560 -38.49 -33.52 -7.20
N THR A 561 -37.15 -33.57 -7.25
CA THR A 561 -36.43 -34.85 -7.35
C THR A 561 -35.11 -34.76 -6.57
N THR A 562 -34.91 -35.80 -5.76
CA THR A 562 -33.77 -36.12 -4.91
C THR A 562 -32.51 -36.49 -5.70
N ALA A 563 -31.31 -36.20 -5.18
CA ALA A 563 -30.35 -37.22 -4.71
C ALA A 563 -28.87 -36.74 -4.67
N ALA A 564 -28.27 -37.02 -3.51
CA ALA A 564 -26.93 -37.55 -3.25
C ALA A 564 -25.66 -36.72 -3.55
N ALA A 565 -24.85 -36.65 -2.50
CA ALA A 565 -23.48 -36.15 -2.44
C ALA A 565 -22.51 -36.92 -3.34
N SER A 566 -21.53 -36.20 -3.89
CA SER A 566 -20.25 -36.76 -4.34
C SER A 566 -19.13 -35.72 -4.24
N LYS A 567 -17.99 -36.21 -3.75
CA LYS A 567 -16.71 -35.57 -3.44
C LYS A 567 -16.13 -34.71 -4.59
N PRO A 568 -15.44 -33.58 -4.32
CA PRO A 568 -14.85 -32.76 -5.38
C PRO A 568 -13.55 -33.40 -5.90
N THR A 569 -13.50 -33.63 -7.21
CA THR A 569 -12.27 -33.92 -7.96
C THR A 569 -12.06 -32.76 -8.95
N THR A 570 -10.84 -32.26 -8.97
CA THR A 570 -10.31 -31.20 -9.84
C THR A 570 -10.44 -31.55 -11.33
N ALA A 571 -10.95 -30.63 -12.15
CA ALA A 571 -10.73 -30.61 -13.59
C ALA A 571 -10.84 -29.19 -14.17
N ALA A 572 -9.78 -28.78 -14.87
CA ALA A 572 -9.68 -27.59 -15.70
C ALA A 572 -10.41 -27.77 -17.05
N SER A 573 -10.77 -26.67 -17.72
CA SER A 573 -10.96 -26.65 -19.18
C SER A 573 -10.88 -25.23 -19.77
N GLY A 574 -10.09 -25.11 -20.86
CA GLY A 574 -10.07 -24.00 -21.81
C GLY A 574 -8.71 -23.70 -22.48
N SER A 575 -8.25 -24.52 -23.44
CA SER A 575 -7.13 -24.25 -24.39
C SER A 575 -7.67 -23.56 -25.67
N ASP A 576 -7.00 -22.64 -26.40
CA ASP A 576 -5.75 -22.76 -27.17
C ASP A 576 -5.03 -21.40 -27.44
N ALA A 577 -3.68 -21.42 -27.48
CA ALA A 577 -2.88 -21.08 -28.66
C ALA A 577 -1.35 -21.26 -28.42
N LEU A 578 -0.76 -22.31 -29.03
CA LEU A 578 0.69 -22.49 -29.19
C LEU A 578 1.21 -21.64 -30.37
N GLY A 579 1.60 -20.39 -30.11
CA GLY A 579 2.43 -19.61 -31.05
C GLY A 579 3.83 -20.21 -31.19
N GLY A 580 4.46 -20.08 -32.36
CA GLY A 580 5.83 -20.54 -32.65
C GLY A 580 6.79 -19.37 -32.95
N PRO A 581 8.08 -19.64 -33.23
CA PRO A 581 9.07 -18.59 -33.53
C PRO A 581 8.58 -17.61 -34.61
N GLY A 582 8.48 -16.33 -34.26
CA GLY A 582 8.01 -15.28 -35.17
C GLY A 582 6.49 -15.05 -35.21
N GLN A 583 5.70 -15.79 -34.42
CA GLN A 583 4.25 -15.58 -34.27
C GLN A 583 3.95 -14.56 -33.15
N GLU A 584 2.88 -13.78 -33.33
CA GLU A 584 2.39 -12.80 -32.37
C GLU A 584 1.05 -13.23 -31.74
N ILE A 585 0.99 -13.24 -30.41
CA ILE A 585 -0.24 -13.49 -29.66
C ILE A 585 -0.69 -12.20 -28.98
N LYS A 586 -1.96 -11.83 -29.18
CA LYS A 586 -2.57 -10.65 -28.56
C LYS A 586 -3.27 -10.99 -27.24
N MET A 587 -3.00 -10.18 -26.23
CA MET A 587 -3.49 -10.27 -24.86
C MET A 587 -4.20 -8.97 -24.50
N ASP A 588 -5.49 -8.87 -24.83
CA ASP A 588 -6.28 -7.73 -24.39
C ASP A 588 -6.43 -7.76 -22.85
N ILE A 589 -6.35 -6.58 -22.22
CA ILE A 589 -6.67 -6.36 -20.82
C ILE A 589 -8.06 -5.74 -20.79
N THR A 590 -9.06 -6.48 -20.28
CA THR A 590 -10.44 -6.01 -20.20
C THR A 590 -11.16 -6.58 -18.98
N GLY A 591 -12.04 -5.79 -18.36
CA GLY A 591 -12.78 -6.17 -17.16
C GLY A 591 -11.87 -6.51 -15.98
N PHE A 592 -10.74 -5.79 -15.82
CA PHE A 592 -9.70 -6.08 -14.82
C PHE A 592 -9.16 -7.51 -14.92
N LYS A 593 -9.02 -8.03 -16.15
CA LYS A 593 -8.48 -9.37 -16.41
C LYS A 593 -7.60 -9.39 -17.64
N PHE A 594 -6.61 -10.27 -17.61
CA PHE A 594 -5.85 -10.66 -18.79
C PHE A 594 -6.65 -11.69 -19.60
N SER A 595 -6.97 -11.37 -20.86
CA SER A 595 -7.93 -12.13 -21.68
C SER A 595 -7.61 -13.61 -21.90
N ARG A 596 -6.35 -14.04 -21.76
CA ARG A 596 -5.96 -15.46 -21.84
C ARG A 596 -5.10 -15.83 -20.64
N ASN A 597 -5.72 -16.44 -19.64
CA ASN A 597 -5.05 -16.86 -18.41
C ASN A 597 -5.61 -18.21 -17.88
N PRO A 598 -4.79 -19.27 -17.76
CA PRO A 598 -3.39 -19.35 -18.22
C PRO A 598 -3.29 -19.43 -19.75
N ILE A 599 -2.10 -19.20 -20.31
CA ILE A 599 -1.81 -19.46 -21.74
C ILE A 599 -0.52 -20.26 -21.90
N THR A 600 -0.48 -21.17 -22.88
CA THR A 600 0.71 -21.95 -23.24
C THR A 600 1.20 -21.57 -24.65
N ILE A 601 2.47 -21.19 -24.81
CA ILE A 601 3.11 -20.74 -26.07
C ILE A 601 4.43 -21.49 -26.31
N LYS A 602 4.99 -21.50 -27.54
CA LYS A 602 6.35 -22.04 -27.77
C LYS A 602 7.42 -20.95 -27.64
N ALA A 603 8.65 -21.36 -27.38
CA ALA A 603 9.81 -20.48 -27.39
C ALA A 603 9.93 -19.74 -28.75
N GLY A 604 10.26 -18.45 -28.70
CA GLY A 604 10.31 -17.53 -29.84
C GLY A 604 8.99 -16.77 -30.13
N THR A 605 7.94 -16.96 -29.32
CA THR A 605 6.65 -16.27 -29.48
C THR A 605 6.70 -14.84 -28.93
N LYS A 606 6.15 -13.87 -29.68
CA LYS A 606 5.92 -12.49 -29.21
C LYS A 606 4.50 -12.38 -28.62
N VAL A 607 4.38 -11.96 -27.37
CA VAL A 607 3.07 -11.65 -26.76
C VAL A 607 2.93 -10.13 -26.69
N THR A 608 1.77 -9.61 -27.10
CA THR A 608 1.44 -8.19 -27.06
C THR A 608 0.21 -7.97 -26.19
N TRP A 609 0.39 -7.23 -25.09
CA TRP A 609 -0.70 -6.81 -24.22
C TRP A 609 -1.27 -5.48 -24.71
N THR A 610 -2.59 -5.36 -24.78
CA THR A 610 -3.28 -4.11 -25.15
C THR A 610 -4.32 -3.78 -24.09
N ASN A 611 -4.23 -2.59 -23.47
CA ASN A 611 -5.25 -2.18 -22.51
C ASN A 611 -6.54 -1.75 -23.23
N ARG A 612 -7.66 -2.41 -22.93
CA ARG A 612 -9.00 -2.07 -23.44
C ARG A 612 -9.93 -1.52 -22.35
N ASP A 613 -9.50 -1.55 -21.10
CA ASP A 613 -10.21 -0.91 -19.99
C ASP A 613 -9.92 0.58 -19.95
N SER A 614 -10.83 1.33 -19.31
CA SER A 614 -10.60 2.73 -18.97
C SER A 614 -9.59 2.93 -17.83
N ALA A 615 -9.37 1.89 -17.01
CA ALA A 615 -8.40 1.89 -15.91
C ALA A 615 -6.98 1.59 -16.44
N PRO A 616 -5.93 2.26 -15.92
CA PRO A 616 -4.53 1.99 -16.30
C PRO A 616 -4.06 0.63 -15.77
N HIS A 617 -3.31 -0.13 -16.57
CA HIS A 617 -2.82 -1.46 -16.20
C HIS A 617 -1.34 -1.64 -16.52
N THR A 618 -0.67 -2.61 -15.89
CA THR A 618 0.64 -3.12 -16.32
C THR A 618 0.56 -4.61 -16.65
N ALA A 619 1.59 -5.13 -17.30
CA ALA A 619 1.91 -6.54 -17.39
C ALA A 619 3.36 -6.73 -16.91
N THR A 620 3.53 -7.07 -15.65
CA THR A 620 4.81 -7.08 -14.93
C THR A 620 5.11 -8.48 -14.41
N SER A 621 6.22 -9.06 -14.84
CA SER A 621 6.61 -10.42 -14.42
C SER A 621 7.07 -10.47 -12.96
N ASP A 622 6.70 -11.53 -12.25
CA ASP A 622 7.03 -11.70 -10.82
C ASP A 622 8.51 -12.03 -10.61
N ASN A 623 9.17 -12.53 -11.67
CA ASN A 623 10.60 -12.83 -11.68
C ASN A 623 11.44 -11.69 -12.28
N SER A 624 10.85 -10.51 -12.48
CA SER A 624 11.50 -9.31 -13.02
C SER A 624 12.12 -9.49 -14.41
N SER A 625 11.66 -10.45 -15.21
CA SER A 625 12.11 -10.68 -16.58
C SER A 625 11.57 -9.66 -17.61
N TRP A 626 10.43 -9.03 -17.32
CA TRP A 626 9.91 -7.85 -18.01
C TRP A 626 8.97 -7.03 -17.14
N ASP A 627 8.78 -5.77 -17.55
CA ASP A 627 7.77 -4.84 -17.05
C ASP A 627 7.29 -3.96 -18.23
N SER A 628 5.98 -3.83 -18.39
CA SER A 628 5.40 -2.98 -19.43
C SER A 628 5.39 -1.49 -19.07
N GLY A 629 5.53 -1.15 -17.79
CA GLY A 629 5.09 0.12 -17.25
C GLY A 629 3.57 0.31 -17.40
N ILE A 630 3.08 1.50 -17.04
CA ILE A 630 1.65 1.84 -17.11
C ILE A 630 1.17 1.91 -18.56
N LEU A 631 0.18 1.08 -18.90
CA LEU A 631 -0.59 1.09 -20.14
C LEU A 631 -1.94 1.76 -19.88
N ASN A 632 -2.16 2.95 -20.42
CA ASN A 632 -3.47 3.62 -20.46
C ASN A 632 -4.37 3.02 -21.55
N THR A 633 -5.66 3.37 -21.56
CA THR A 633 -6.65 2.88 -22.54
C THR A 633 -6.12 2.95 -23.98
N GLY A 634 -6.11 1.81 -24.67
CA GLY A 634 -5.63 1.66 -26.05
C GLY A 634 -4.12 1.46 -26.23
N GLN A 635 -3.31 1.66 -25.19
CA GLN A 635 -1.85 1.46 -25.26
C GLN A 635 -1.49 -0.03 -25.24
N SER A 636 -0.32 -0.36 -25.81
CA SER A 636 0.15 -1.75 -25.91
C SER A 636 1.64 -1.90 -25.59
N PHE A 637 2.02 -3.08 -25.10
CA PHE A 637 3.40 -3.51 -24.84
C PHE A 637 3.63 -4.92 -25.38
N SER A 638 4.84 -5.23 -25.86
CA SER A 638 5.18 -6.57 -26.38
C SER A 638 6.45 -7.14 -25.75
N PHE A 639 6.46 -8.45 -25.51
CA PHE A 639 7.64 -9.20 -25.03
C PHE A 639 7.80 -10.52 -25.79
N VAL A 640 9.04 -10.93 -26.08
CA VAL A 640 9.36 -12.17 -26.81
C VAL A 640 9.91 -13.23 -25.86
N PHE A 641 9.22 -14.37 -25.78
CA PHE A 641 9.56 -15.47 -24.88
C PHE A 641 10.49 -16.47 -25.55
N ASN A 642 11.80 -16.31 -25.40
CA ASN A 642 12.80 -17.13 -26.11
C ASN A 642 13.22 -18.42 -25.40
N LYS A 643 12.79 -18.65 -24.15
CA LYS A 643 13.22 -19.81 -23.35
C LYS A 643 12.00 -20.55 -22.80
N PRO A 644 11.97 -21.89 -22.85
CA PRO A 644 10.95 -22.67 -22.15
C PRO A 644 10.95 -22.41 -20.65
N GLY A 645 9.78 -22.44 -20.03
CA GLY A 645 9.56 -22.17 -18.62
C GLY A 645 8.21 -21.54 -18.35
N THR A 646 7.77 -21.57 -17.09
CA THR A 646 6.53 -20.92 -16.65
C THR A 646 6.86 -19.58 -16.00
N VAL A 647 6.17 -18.52 -16.39
CA VAL A 647 6.31 -17.19 -15.80
C VAL A 647 4.93 -16.70 -15.35
N THR A 648 4.81 -16.41 -14.07
CA THR A 648 3.68 -15.67 -13.50
C THR A 648 3.96 -14.18 -13.58
N TYR A 649 2.91 -13.40 -13.79
CA TYR A 649 2.99 -11.96 -13.93
C TYR A 649 1.70 -11.32 -13.44
N HIS A 650 1.77 -10.05 -13.06
CA HIS A 650 0.68 -9.30 -12.49
C HIS A 650 0.56 -7.89 -13.08
N CYS A 651 -0.52 -7.20 -12.72
CA CYS A 651 -0.64 -5.76 -12.89
C CYS A 651 -0.20 -5.08 -11.58
N GLU A 652 0.80 -4.21 -11.62
CA GLU A 652 1.30 -3.48 -10.45
C GLU A 652 0.26 -2.53 -9.85
N VAL A 653 -0.59 -1.96 -10.70
CA VAL A 653 -1.67 -1.05 -10.28
C VAL A 653 -2.82 -1.82 -9.65
N HIS A 654 -3.05 -3.05 -10.10
CA HIS A 654 -4.14 -3.92 -9.67
C HIS A 654 -3.57 -5.28 -9.27
N PRO A 655 -3.03 -5.43 -8.05
CA PRO A 655 -2.25 -6.60 -7.65
C PRO A 655 -3.02 -7.95 -7.76
N ASN A 656 -4.35 -7.91 -7.76
CA ASN A 656 -5.23 -9.07 -7.94
C ASN A 656 -5.35 -9.54 -9.41
N MET A 657 -4.86 -8.77 -10.37
CA MET A 657 -4.81 -9.17 -11.76
C MET A 657 -3.51 -9.93 -11.99
N THR A 658 -3.56 -11.24 -11.79
CA THR A 658 -2.43 -12.13 -12.04
C THR A 658 -2.71 -13.03 -13.23
N ALA A 659 -1.68 -13.40 -13.98
CA ALA A 659 -1.78 -14.39 -15.03
C ALA A 659 -0.51 -15.23 -15.18
N THR A 660 -0.64 -16.36 -15.87
CA THR A 660 0.46 -17.30 -16.09
C THR A 660 0.68 -17.55 -17.57
N ILE A 661 1.94 -17.44 -18.02
CA ILE A 661 2.40 -17.88 -19.34
C ILE A 661 3.29 -19.11 -19.17
N ILE A 662 2.93 -20.20 -19.85
CA ILE A 662 3.71 -21.43 -19.93
C ILE A 662 4.40 -21.47 -21.28
N VAL A 663 5.74 -21.43 -21.30
CA VAL A 663 6.54 -21.50 -22.52
C VAL A 663 7.08 -22.92 -22.69
N VAL A 664 6.71 -23.59 -23.78
CA VAL A 664 7.23 -24.91 -24.15
C VAL A 664 8.29 -24.81 -25.26
N ALA A 665 9.07 -25.86 -25.46
CA ALA A 665 10.13 -25.92 -26.47
C ALA A 665 9.60 -25.88 -27.91
#